data_AF-A0A2B4RK36-F1
#
_entry.id   AF-A0A2B4RK36-F1
#
_cell.length_a   1.000
_cell.length_b   1.000
_cell.length_c   1.000
_cell.angle_alpha   90.00
_cell.angle_beta   90.00
_cell.angle_gamma   90.00
#
_symmetry.space_group_name_H-M   'P 1'
#
loop_
_entity.id
_entity.type
_entity.pdbx_description
1 polymer ?
#
loop_
_entity_poly.entity_id
_entity_poly.type
_entity_poly.pdbx_seq_one_letter_code
_entity_poly.pdbx_strand_id
1 'polypeptide(L)'
;MAKNSIKDYFSICPIVQDQTREPNEEPEDLSDSRKTADEASTVTNLPRETLASSTHAYGPQYPDVFCENRSVSTLTEAEKISLLIGKWDSEDLCKYKFPLRNISGYNRRLNPKVMKQASWLRYSPSADSVYCGYCYSFGVQAFRTSDWSNISKFVDRHVGENASHHTAVARGQAFIDVHRGAPDIRQQLQNQRVQAIEENRAILKSITEVVVTMARQNISLRGHVPEESNFNSLMALVAQHNSTLRHHLENARGNAKYTSPEIQNELLDLSAQQIVNNIASDCKKAGCYAFIADESTDVSVKEQISVCVRFVQKGNNGRHIIREEFLSFVDADKGTNAEALTTKFLEALNNLGLPLDQMRAQGYDGASVMSGHINGVQARIQRQNPKAAYIHCRAHVLNLCIVHSSKLPLIRNIMDTMQEVSLAFKFSAKRFLVFQEQLRQNADVREEMGRQSKLKVLCETRWASRADCLNVFVTSFQSWRQQHPIKNEDEALAKALELSLLEQQGSQGAQRRSTVKLCQTEVERTAQASGPDFKRKKGSQTGSRRATPLCLPNNLKWDSSSGKCIQTGQRRTSLYVMDEALEDLRRIRGPVCVVSIAGPYRKGKSFVLSEAFNQPQVFPLGHHMEAETMGIWSWIVPEKFRDAKGQEFTVVLLDSEGIDAANGQGLDDNQIFTLMVLLASVLIYNSQGVPTRRDLEGLEDVTQAIPRDCIDIKDYFLKKLFQVQNSSVVGQESGKVAESILSFFPGFEAFALPPPTTDIEVLRSIHANKSLINPSFLSGMEDFKDLVRRVLLPKKSINVGESVTGEGLAALVELYVQAINTPGMVPNVQNAWDQFLETKCSDAMKYALDAYEATMALQLKDKLPCDNDRLRNNHAMVLENSEAHLKVDTKGLSINTIEKFLENMKMEMLREMQEEIKKFREQMDNDLRAHREQMKKMMEANMQQAQKEREQELRNQILEMQKINEETLKMIKKLSDLVVRQEDRRLDEEMQRTRATMEKKEMLEQMEAKHQEEKERLRCEMEAKIE
;
A
#
# COMPACT_ATOMS: atom_id res chain seq x y z
N MET A 1 -5.05 -10.82 6.80
CA MET A 1 -4.95 -12.21 7.32
C MET A 1 -4.81 -12.20 8.85
N ALA A 2 -5.67 -11.49 9.58
CA ALA A 2 -5.54 -11.33 11.04
C ALA A 2 -6.88 -11.57 11.76
N LYS A 3 -7.44 -12.79 11.63
CA LYS A 3 -8.68 -13.15 12.36
C LYS A 3 -8.64 -14.45 13.15
N ASN A 4 -7.59 -15.27 13.07
CA ASN A 4 -7.64 -16.62 13.66
C ASN A 4 -6.53 -16.98 14.69
N SER A 5 -5.68 -16.05 15.15
CA SER A 5 -4.54 -16.45 16.02
C SER A 5 -4.60 -16.03 17.50
N ILE A 6 -5.72 -15.50 17.99
CA ILE A 6 -5.83 -14.98 19.38
C ILE A 6 -6.95 -15.67 20.18
N LYS A 7 -7.40 -16.87 19.76
CA LYS A 7 -8.43 -17.62 20.52
C LYS A 7 -7.87 -18.67 21.48
N ASP A 8 -6.64 -19.14 21.30
CA ASP A 8 -6.17 -20.36 22.00
C ASP A 8 -5.15 -20.13 23.12
N TYR A 9 -4.75 -18.88 23.43
CA TYR A 9 -3.63 -18.64 24.35
C TYR A 9 -3.98 -18.46 25.84
N PHE A 10 -5.25 -18.40 26.24
CA PHE A 10 -5.63 -18.17 27.66
C PHE A 10 -6.56 -19.22 28.28
N SER A 11 -6.85 -20.32 27.59
CA SER A 11 -7.66 -21.41 28.14
C SER A 11 -6.83 -22.52 28.81
N ILE A 12 -5.50 -22.43 28.83
CA ILE A 12 -4.63 -23.42 29.48
C ILE A 12 -3.48 -22.69 30.18
N CYS A 13 -3.68 -22.31 31.44
CA CYS A 13 -2.60 -21.95 32.35
C CYS A 13 -2.85 -22.70 33.67
N PRO A 14 -2.18 -23.84 33.91
CA PRO A 14 -2.00 -24.33 35.26
C PRO A 14 -0.93 -23.47 35.95
N ILE A 15 -1.32 -22.94 37.10
CA ILE A 15 -0.46 -22.40 38.15
C ILE A 15 0.81 -23.27 38.26
N VAL A 16 1.99 -22.70 38.06
CA VAL A 16 3.24 -23.31 38.54
C VAL A 16 4.07 -22.25 39.26
N GLN A 17 4.39 -22.64 40.49
CA GLN A 17 5.22 -21.99 41.48
C GLN A 17 6.61 -21.65 40.91
N ASP A 18 7.05 -20.44 41.23
CA ASP A 18 8.35 -19.89 40.86
C ASP A 18 9.44 -20.53 41.74
N GLN A 19 10.36 -21.27 41.11
CA GLN A 19 11.69 -21.58 41.64
C GLN A 19 12.67 -20.60 41.01
N THR A 20 12.98 -19.52 41.72
CA THR A 20 14.07 -18.61 41.36
C THR A 20 15.40 -19.14 41.90
N ARG A 21 16.35 -19.31 40.98
CA ARG A 21 17.79 -19.50 41.24
C ARG A 21 18.48 -18.14 41.31
N GLU A 22 19.47 -18.11 42.18
CA GLU A 22 20.24 -17.00 42.74
C GLU A 22 20.98 -16.09 41.75
N PRO A 23 21.30 -14.84 42.15
CA PRO A 23 22.39 -14.04 41.61
C PRO A 23 23.70 -14.28 42.40
N ASN A 24 24.77 -14.64 41.69
CA ASN A 24 26.14 -14.56 42.20
C ASN A 24 26.71 -13.17 41.94
N GLU A 25 27.01 -12.43 43.00
CA GLU A 25 28.22 -11.62 43.16
C GLU A 25 28.38 -11.31 44.67
N GLU A 26 29.30 -12.05 45.29
CA GLU A 26 29.85 -11.90 46.65
C GLU A 26 30.76 -10.64 46.74
N PRO A 27 31.09 -10.07 47.93
CA PRO A 27 31.63 -10.86 49.04
C PRO A 27 31.40 -10.38 50.50
N GLU A 28 31.88 -11.26 51.39
CA GLU A 28 32.27 -11.10 52.80
C GLU A 28 31.25 -11.48 53.89
N ASP A 29 31.38 -12.74 54.30
CA ASP A 29 31.43 -13.28 55.66
C ASP A 29 30.49 -12.67 56.71
N LEU A 30 29.54 -13.49 57.16
CA LEU A 30 29.58 -14.05 58.52
C LEU A 30 28.60 -15.22 58.59
N SER A 31 29.20 -16.42 58.57
CA SER A 31 28.58 -17.69 58.86
C SER A 31 27.89 -17.71 60.23
N ASP A 32 26.73 -18.36 60.23
CA ASP A 32 26.45 -19.56 61.03
C ASP A 32 25.19 -19.49 61.91
N SER A 33 24.50 -20.64 61.95
CA SER A 33 23.42 -21.07 62.85
C SER A 33 21.95 -20.65 62.58
N ARG A 34 21.28 -21.40 61.69
CA ARG A 34 19.92 -21.91 61.93
C ARG A 34 19.90 -23.44 61.88
N LYS A 35 20.01 -24.03 63.06
CA LYS A 35 19.54 -25.34 63.53
C LYS A 35 19.12 -25.02 64.96
N THR A 36 17.90 -25.18 65.44
CA THR A 36 16.84 -26.15 65.21
C THR A 36 15.62 -25.56 65.92
N ALA A 37 14.47 -25.49 65.24
CA ALA A 37 13.18 -25.21 65.86
C ALA A 37 12.37 -26.50 65.80
N ASP A 38 12.69 -27.41 66.72
CA ASP A 38 11.82 -28.46 67.22
C ASP A 38 12.11 -28.55 68.72
N GLU A 39 11.06 -28.76 69.51
CA GLU A 39 11.01 -28.73 70.99
C GLU A 39 10.66 -27.36 71.63
N ALA A 40 9.38 -26.99 71.55
CA ALA A 40 8.74 -26.12 72.55
C ALA A 40 7.41 -26.74 73.00
N SER A 41 7.50 -27.96 73.52
CA SER A 41 6.44 -28.63 74.28
C SER A 41 7.05 -29.31 75.51
N THR A 42 7.76 -28.54 76.33
CA THR A 42 8.10 -28.90 77.73
C THR A 42 8.75 -27.69 78.38
N VAL A 43 8.87 -27.72 79.71
CA VAL A 43 9.41 -26.66 80.58
C VAL A 43 8.38 -25.63 81.06
N THR A 44 7.35 -26.16 81.74
CA THR A 44 7.08 -25.69 83.11
C THR A 44 8.37 -25.84 83.94
N ASN A 45 8.73 -24.78 84.67
CA ASN A 45 9.86 -24.64 85.61
C ASN A 45 11.13 -24.02 85.01
N LEU A 46 11.36 -22.75 85.35
CA LEU A 46 12.71 -22.21 85.48
C LEU A 46 13.00 -21.93 86.98
N PRO A 47 14.27 -22.10 87.40
CA PRO A 47 14.65 -22.46 88.76
C PRO A 47 14.75 -21.25 89.68
N ARG A 48 14.46 -21.49 90.95
CA ARG A 48 15.07 -20.74 92.06
C ARG A 48 16.58 -21.02 92.05
N GLU A 49 17.33 -20.00 92.47
CA GLU A 49 18.79 -19.93 92.68
C GLU A 49 19.53 -19.28 91.50
N THR A 50 20.24 -18.16 91.64
CA THR A 50 21.10 -17.76 92.76
C THR A 50 21.20 -16.23 92.81
N LEU A 51 20.78 -15.62 93.92
CA LEU A 51 21.32 -14.33 94.38
C LEU A 51 21.38 -14.38 95.90
N ALA A 52 22.61 -14.25 96.38
CA ALA A 52 23.01 -14.51 97.75
C ALA A 52 22.43 -13.52 98.76
N SER A 53 22.18 -14.07 99.95
CA SER A 53 22.08 -13.43 101.27
C SER A 53 21.14 -12.23 101.43
N SER A 54 19.89 -12.50 101.85
CA SER A 54 19.24 -11.74 102.93
C SER A 54 18.04 -12.51 103.49
N THR A 55 17.73 -12.28 104.77
CA THR A 55 16.91 -13.07 105.69
C THR A 55 15.38 -13.02 105.48
N HIS A 56 14.85 -13.00 104.24
CA HIS A 56 13.39 -12.92 104.00
C HIS A 56 12.89 -13.92 102.94
N ALA A 57 12.09 -14.91 103.37
CA ALA A 57 11.53 -15.98 102.52
C ALA A 57 10.36 -15.56 101.60
N TYR A 58 9.94 -14.29 101.68
CA TYR A 58 8.83 -13.70 100.93
C TYR A 58 9.35 -12.45 100.21
N GLY A 59 9.12 -12.34 98.89
CA GLY A 59 9.78 -11.28 98.10
C GLY A 59 9.12 -11.01 96.73
N PRO A 60 9.55 -9.95 96.03
CA PRO A 60 8.98 -9.57 94.74
C PRO A 60 9.29 -10.59 93.64
N GLN A 61 8.38 -10.74 92.66
CA GLN A 61 8.64 -11.46 91.41
C GLN A 61 9.41 -10.59 90.40
N TYR A 62 10.43 -9.86 90.87
CA TYR A 62 11.35 -9.05 90.07
C TYR A 62 12.65 -8.82 90.85
N PRO A 63 13.79 -8.66 90.16
CA PRO A 63 15.07 -8.39 90.82
C PRO A 63 15.11 -6.98 91.43
N ASP A 64 15.81 -6.81 92.55
CA ASP A 64 16.07 -5.50 93.15
C ASP A 64 17.19 -4.78 92.39
N VAL A 65 16.83 -4.07 91.32
CA VAL A 65 17.77 -3.39 90.42
C VAL A 65 17.96 -1.90 90.75
N PHE A 66 17.36 -1.40 91.84
CA PHE A 66 17.23 0.02 92.15
C PHE A 66 18.44 0.64 92.90
N CYS A 67 19.64 0.06 92.76
CA CYS A 67 20.85 0.51 93.46
C CYS A 67 21.45 1.82 92.89
N GLU A 68 22.20 2.57 93.71
CA GLU A 68 22.58 3.97 93.45
C GLU A 68 23.50 4.23 92.24
N ASN A 69 23.98 3.19 91.53
CA ASN A 69 24.89 3.32 90.39
C ASN A 69 24.39 2.73 89.05
N ARG A 70 23.12 2.32 88.92
CA ARG A 70 22.55 1.84 87.64
C ARG A 70 21.61 2.87 87.01
N SER A 71 21.93 3.30 85.78
CA SER A 71 21.07 4.15 84.96
C SER A 71 20.07 3.32 84.16
N VAL A 72 18.98 3.94 83.70
CA VAL A 72 17.95 3.31 82.82
C VAL A 72 18.57 2.62 81.60
N SER A 73 19.70 3.13 81.10
CA SER A 73 20.46 2.57 79.97
C SER A 73 21.20 1.26 80.28
N THR A 74 21.28 0.83 81.53
CA THR A 74 21.99 -0.39 81.96
C THR A 74 21.08 -1.59 82.24
N LEU A 75 19.75 -1.41 82.17
CA LEU A 75 18.78 -2.49 82.35
C LEU A 75 18.69 -3.36 81.10
N THR A 76 18.81 -4.68 81.29
CA THR A 76 18.53 -5.67 80.24
C THR A 76 17.03 -5.73 79.94
N GLU A 77 16.69 -6.23 78.75
CA GLU A 77 15.29 -6.37 78.32
C GLU A 77 14.50 -7.33 79.24
N ALA A 78 15.16 -8.39 79.73
CA ALA A 78 14.59 -9.31 80.72
C ALA A 78 14.29 -8.62 82.06
N GLU A 79 15.22 -7.80 82.57
CA GLU A 79 15.01 -7.02 83.79
C GLU A 79 13.86 -6.00 83.61
N LYS A 80 13.78 -5.32 82.46
CA LYS A 80 12.66 -4.41 82.16
C LYS A 80 11.34 -5.15 82.15
N ILE A 81 11.25 -6.33 81.52
CA ILE A 81 10.03 -7.13 81.53
C ILE A 81 9.65 -7.58 82.93
N SER A 82 10.60 -8.10 83.72
CA SER A 82 10.34 -8.45 85.12
C SER A 82 9.88 -7.24 85.93
N LEU A 83 10.46 -6.06 85.72
CA LEU A 83 10.01 -4.82 86.37
C LEU A 83 8.63 -4.35 85.91
N LEU A 84 8.20 -4.62 84.69
CA LEU A 84 6.90 -4.17 84.19
C LEU A 84 5.77 -5.14 84.56
N ILE A 85 6.03 -6.44 84.44
CA ILE A 85 5.02 -7.50 84.63
C ILE A 85 5.07 -8.08 86.05
N GLY A 86 6.26 -8.14 86.67
CA GLY A 86 6.47 -8.75 87.98
C GLY A 86 5.69 -8.05 89.07
N LYS A 87 5.05 -8.84 89.94
CA LYS A 87 4.22 -8.35 91.05
C LYS A 87 4.70 -8.95 92.37
N TRP A 88 4.25 -8.36 93.47
CA TRP A 88 4.28 -9.04 94.76
C TRP A 88 3.08 -9.97 94.84
N ASP A 89 3.28 -11.18 95.33
CA ASP A 89 2.15 -12.00 95.76
C ASP A 89 1.43 -11.27 96.90
N SER A 90 0.09 -11.26 96.86
CA SER A 90 -0.73 -10.63 97.90
C SER A 90 -0.50 -11.26 99.27
N GLU A 91 -0.14 -12.55 99.32
CA GLU A 91 0.25 -13.23 100.55
C GLU A 91 1.64 -12.80 101.03
N ASP A 92 2.62 -12.77 100.13
CA ASP A 92 4.00 -12.40 100.45
C ASP A 92 4.11 -10.96 100.94
N LEU A 93 3.35 -10.05 100.32
CA LEU A 93 3.30 -8.64 100.70
C LEU A 93 2.75 -8.43 102.12
N CYS A 94 1.88 -9.32 102.61
CA CYS A 94 1.35 -9.24 103.98
C CYS A 94 2.28 -9.90 105.00
N LYS A 95 3.09 -10.88 104.57
CA LYS A 95 4.05 -11.61 105.42
C LYS A 95 5.41 -10.90 105.51
N TYR A 96 5.75 -10.05 104.54
CA TYR A 96 6.98 -9.28 104.52
C TYR A 96 7.02 -8.19 105.60
N LYS A 97 8.10 -8.16 106.39
CA LYS A 97 8.30 -7.16 107.45
C LYS A 97 9.03 -5.93 106.90
N PHE A 98 8.27 -4.93 106.46
CA PHE A 98 8.84 -3.65 106.03
C PHE A 98 9.60 -2.95 107.18
N PRO A 99 10.81 -2.39 106.92
CA PRO A 99 11.60 -1.67 107.91
C PRO A 99 10.86 -0.50 108.55
N LEU A 100 11.12 -0.26 109.84
CA LEU A 100 10.62 0.91 110.56
C LEU A 100 11.62 2.06 110.42
N ARG A 101 11.12 3.23 110.02
CA ARG A 101 11.90 4.48 109.90
C ARG A 101 11.24 5.57 110.72
N ASN A 102 12.02 6.36 111.45
CA ASN A 102 11.50 7.56 112.11
C ASN A 102 11.26 8.64 111.05
N ILE A 103 9.99 8.99 110.81
CA ILE A 103 9.58 10.03 109.87
C ILE A 103 8.72 11.02 110.65
N SER A 104 9.22 12.26 110.77
CA SER A 104 8.54 13.35 111.48
C SER A 104 8.17 13.00 112.92
N GLY A 105 9.07 12.32 113.65
CA GLY A 105 8.88 11.94 115.06
C GLY A 105 8.10 10.65 115.30
N TYR A 106 7.60 9.98 114.25
CA TYR A 106 6.86 8.71 114.36
C TYR A 106 7.59 7.58 113.64
N ASN A 107 7.64 6.40 114.24
CA ASN A 107 8.15 5.19 113.57
C ASN A 107 7.12 4.68 112.56
N ARG A 108 7.40 4.86 111.26
CA ARG A 108 6.52 4.51 110.14
C ARG A 108 7.20 3.46 109.25
N ARG A 109 6.39 2.69 108.52
CA ARG A 109 6.80 1.73 107.50
C ARG A 109 5.84 1.78 106.31
N LEU A 110 6.23 1.24 105.16
CA LEU A 110 5.37 1.14 103.99
C LEU A 110 4.06 0.39 104.34
N ASN A 111 2.91 0.97 104.00
CA ASN A 111 1.63 0.30 104.12
C ASN A 111 1.42 -0.64 102.91
N PRO A 112 1.31 -1.96 103.11
CA PRO A 112 1.12 -2.93 102.02
C PRO A 112 -0.08 -2.62 101.12
N LYS A 113 -1.14 -1.98 101.64
CA LYS A 113 -2.34 -1.65 100.86
C LYS A 113 -2.05 -0.78 99.63
N VAL A 114 -1.04 0.10 99.72
CA VAL A 114 -0.66 1.00 98.61
C VAL A 114 -0.12 0.20 97.42
N MET A 115 0.71 -0.81 97.68
CA MET A 115 1.26 -1.70 96.64
C MET A 115 0.18 -2.63 96.06
N LYS A 116 -0.85 -2.99 96.83
CA LYS A 116 -2.02 -3.73 96.33
C LYS A 116 -2.87 -2.89 95.37
N GLN A 117 -3.07 -1.61 95.69
CA GLN A 117 -3.88 -0.70 94.87
C GLN A 117 -3.14 -0.25 93.61
N ALA A 118 -1.82 -0.08 93.67
CA ALA A 118 -0.99 0.33 92.55
C ALA A 118 0.00 -0.79 92.15
N SER A 119 -0.50 -1.74 91.34
CA SER A 119 0.25 -2.93 90.92
C SER A 119 1.51 -2.65 90.05
N TRP A 120 1.75 -1.40 89.66
CA TRP A 120 2.90 -0.92 88.89
C TRP A 120 4.03 -0.35 89.77
N LEU A 121 3.82 -0.23 91.08
CA LEU A 121 4.86 0.17 92.03
C LEU A 121 5.81 -0.99 92.34
N ARG A 122 7.08 -0.65 92.55
CA ARG A 122 8.17 -1.58 92.87
C ARG A 122 8.85 -1.16 94.15
N TYR A 123 8.91 -2.06 95.14
CA TYR A 123 9.61 -1.80 96.39
C TYR A 123 11.02 -2.39 96.30
N SER A 124 12.01 -1.59 96.66
CA SER A 124 13.41 -2.00 96.77
C SER A 124 13.74 -2.27 98.24
N PRO A 125 14.00 -3.52 98.64
CA PRO A 125 14.49 -3.83 99.98
C PRO A 125 15.83 -3.17 100.30
N SER A 126 16.75 -3.08 99.33
CA SER A 126 18.07 -2.47 99.54
C SER A 126 18.01 -0.96 99.74
N ALA A 127 17.13 -0.26 99.02
CA ALA A 127 16.99 1.21 99.13
C ALA A 127 15.89 1.66 100.10
N ASP A 128 15.12 0.71 100.66
CA ASP A 128 13.90 0.94 101.46
C ASP A 128 13.07 2.10 100.89
N SER A 129 12.71 1.96 99.61
CA SER A 129 12.03 2.98 98.80
C SER A 129 11.10 2.31 97.77
N VAL A 130 10.01 2.99 97.39
CA VAL A 130 9.16 2.56 96.27
C VAL A 130 9.47 3.35 95.00
N TYR A 131 9.37 2.68 93.87
CA TYR A 131 9.63 3.17 92.53
C TYR A 131 8.46 2.90 91.60
N CYS A 132 8.28 3.72 90.56
CA CYS A 132 7.38 3.36 89.45
C CYS A 132 8.13 2.48 88.45
N GLY A 133 7.67 1.24 88.21
CA GLY A 133 8.33 0.32 87.27
C GLY A 133 8.41 0.87 85.83
N TYR A 134 7.36 1.57 85.38
CA TYR A 134 7.31 2.22 84.07
C TYR A 134 8.28 3.40 83.96
N CYS A 135 8.26 4.34 84.91
CA CYS A 135 9.15 5.51 84.87
C CYS A 135 10.62 5.14 85.09
N TYR A 136 10.90 4.10 85.89
CA TYR A 136 12.26 3.61 86.05
C TYR A 136 12.79 2.95 84.77
N SER A 137 11.93 2.27 84.00
CA SER A 137 12.34 1.55 82.79
C SER A 137 12.35 2.43 81.53
N PHE A 138 11.46 3.43 81.42
CA PHE A 138 11.26 4.21 80.18
C PHE A 138 11.08 5.72 80.38
N GLY A 139 11.11 6.20 81.63
CA GLY A 139 10.94 7.62 81.98
C GLY A 139 12.25 8.40 81.94
N VAL A 140 12.13 9.74 81.88
CA VAL A 140 13.28 10.66 81.93
C VAL A 140 13.74 10.84 83.39
N GLN A 141 12.81 10.77 84.33
CA GLN A 141 13.07 10.75 85.77
C GLN A 141 12.29 9.60 86.41
N ALA A 142 12.98 8.79 87.22
CA ALA A 142 12.34 7.74 87.97
C ALA A 142 11.59 8.34 89.17
N PHE A 143 10.29 8.03 89.28
CA PHE A 143 9.57 8.28 90.53
C PHE A 143 10.15 7.38 91.61
N ARG A 144 10.58 7.99 92.73
CA ARG A 144 11.05 7.34 93.95
C ARG A 144 10.42 8.05 95.14
N THR A 145 9.91 7.31 96.11
CA THR A 145 9.58 7.87 97.43
C THR A 145 9.88 6.89 98.55
N SER A 146 10.33 7.41 99.68
CA SER A 146 10.41 6.70 100.96
C SER A 146 9.66 7.43 102.07
N ASP A 147 8.82 8.42 101.71
CA ASP A 147 7.93 9.11 102.65
C ASP A 147 6.64 8.31 102.83
N TRP A 148 6.64 7.47 103.86
CA TRP A 148 5.50 6.64 104.26
C TRP A 148 4.33 7.45 104.82
N SER A 149 4.52 8.73 105.17
CA SER A 149 3.44 9.58 105.71
C SER A 149 2.52 10.14 104.63
N ASN A 150 3.05 10.40 103.42
CA ASN A 150 2.31 11.01 102.31
C ASN A 150 2.27 10.15 101.04
N ILE A 151 2.71 8.89 101.10
CA ILE A 151 2.87 8.01 99.94
C ILE A 151 1.64 7.99 99.00
N SER A 152 0.41 7.88 99.52
CA SER A 152 -0.79 7.87 98.68
C SER A 152 -0.94 9.16 97.86
N LYS A 153 -0.73 10.33 98.48
CA LYS A 153 -0.80 11.62 97.79
C LYS A 153 0.28 11.76 96.72
N PHE A 154 1.48 11.24 96.97
CA PHE A 154 2.57 11.27 95.99
C PHE A 154 2.32 10.34 94.81
N VAL A 155 1.73 9.16 95.07
CA VAL A 155 1.32 8.21 94.03
C VAL A 155 0.21 8.80 93.17
N ASP A 156 -0.83 9.37 93.77
CA ASP A 156 -1.95 9.97 93.05
C ASP A 156 -1.49 11.14 92.16
N ARG A 157 -0.62 12.01 92.69
CA ARG A 157 -0.02 13.12 91.91
C ARG A 157 0.84 12.60 90.76
N HIS A 158 1.63 11.55 91.00
CA HIS A 158 2.50 10.97 89.98
C HIS A 158 1.69 10.41 88.79
N VAL A 159 0.54 9.80 89.06
CA VAL A 159 -0.34 9.24 88.02
C VAL A 159 -1.18 10.32 87.34
N GLY A 160 -1.68 11.31 88.07
CA GLY A 160 -2.63 12.30 87.54
C GLY A 160 -2.02 13.52 86.86
N GLU A 161 -0.82 13.95 87.27
CA GLU A 161 -0.28 15.26 86.86
C GLU A 161 1.06 15.17 86.09
N ASN A 162 1.63 13.97 85.91
CA ASN A 162 2.96 13.81 85.31
C ASN A 162 2.91 13.28 83.87
N ALA A 163 3.10 14.16 82.89
CA ALA A 163 3.17 13.80 81.47
C ALA A 163 4.29 12.78 81.14
N SER A 164 5.42 12.83 81.87
CA SER A 164 6.51 11.88 81.72
C SER A 164 6.10 10.47 82.16
N HIS A 165 5.26 10.36 83.20
CA HIS A 165 4.68 9.08 83.62
C HIS A 165 3.81 8.48 82.51
N HIS A 166 2.86 9.24 81.96
CA HIS A 166 2.01 8.75 80.87
C HIS A 166 2.80 8.28 79.65
N THR A 167 3.88 9.00 79.30
CA THR A 167 4.77 8.60 78.20
C THR A 167 5.55 7.32 78.52
N ALA A 168 6.06 7.20 79.74
CA ALA A 168 6.76 5.99 80.19
C ALA A 168 5.82 4.77 80.26
N VAL A 169 4.56 4.97 80.65
CA VAL A 169 3.53 3.92 80.63
C VAL A 169 3.23 3.49 79.20
N ALA A 170 3.04 4.43 78.27
CA ALA A 170 2.81 4.10 76.86
C ALA A 170 3.99 3.31 76.24
N ARG A 171 5.23 3.74 76.52
CA ARG A 171 6.45 3.03 76.06
C ARG A 171 6.58 1.64 76.67
N GLY A 172 6.38 1.53 77.98
CA GLY A 172 6.45 0.25 78.67
C GLY A 172 5.33 -0.69 78.24
N GLN A 173 4.14 -0.19 77.93
CA GLN A 173 3.05 -1.01 77.40
C GLN A 173 3.39 -1.55 76.00
N ALA A 174 3.85 -0.68 75.09
CA ALA A 174 4.30 -1.11 73.76
C ALA A 174 5.43 -2.15 73.84
N PHE A 175 6.34 -1.99 74.81
CA PHE A 175 7.42 -2.94 75.07
C PHE A 175 6.91 -4.32 75.53
N ILE A 176 5.94 -4.34 76.45
CA ILE A 176 5.27 -5.56 76.90
C ILE A 176 4.54 -6.25 75.73
N ASP A 177 3.86 -5.47 74.89
CA ASP A 177 3.10 -6.01 73.77
C ASP A 177 4.02 -6.69 72.75
N VAL A 178 5.17 -6.06 72.41
CA VAL A 178 6.20 -6.67 71.54
C VAL A 178 6.77 -7.94 72.17
N HIS A 179 7.08 -7.92 73.48
CA HIS A 179 7.57 -9.11 74.17
C HIS A 179 6.55 -10.26 74.18
N ARG A 180 5.24 -9.94 74.18
CA ARG A 180 4.15 -10.90 74.07
C ARG A 180 3.86 -11.37 72.63
N GLY A 181 4.67 -10.94 71.66
CA GLY A 181 4.57 -11.36 70.26
C GLY A 181 3.81 -10.41 69.34
N ALA A 182 3.47 -9.19 69.79
CA ALA A 182 3.00 -8.16 68.87
C ALA A 182 4.14 -7.74 67.93
N PRO A 183 3.87 -7.43 66.65
CA PRO A 183 4.90 -6.99 65.73
C PRO A 183 5.48 -5.65 66.20
N ASP A 184 6.81 -5.51 66.18
CA ASP A 184 7.44 -4.23 66.48
C ASP A 184 7.17 -3.18 65.37
N ILE A 185 7.52 -1.93 65.61
CA ILE A 185 7.27 -0.82 64.66
C ILE A 185 7.96 -1.09 63.30
N ARG A 186 9.16 -1.69 63.28
CA ARG A 186 9.88 -1.99 62.04
C ARG A 186 9.14 -3.08 61.25
N GLN A 187 8.67 -4.13 61.93
CA GLN A 187 7.90 -5.20 61.33
C GLN A 187 6.53 -4.69 60.85
N GLN A 188 5.87 -3.81 61.61
CA GLN A 188 4.62 -3.17 61.17
C GLN A 188 4.82 -2.32 59.92
N LEU A 189 5.88 -1.50 59.86
CA LEU A 189 6.22 -0.70 58.68
C LEU A 189 6.55 -1.58 57.47
N GLN A 190 7.29 -2.68 57.68
CA GLN A 190 7.59 -3.63 56.63
C GLN A 190 6.33 -4.33 56.12
N ASN A 191 5.44 -4.75 57.02
CA ASN A 191 4.17 -5.39 56.66
C ASN A 191 3.27 -4.42 55.88
N GLN A 192 3.16 -3.16 56.31
CA GLN A 192 2.42 -2.13 55.57
C GLN A 192 3.03 -1.88 54.19
N ARG A 193 4.37 -1.88 54.06
CA ARG A 193 5.04 -1.74 52.77
C ARG A 193 4.75 -2.92 51.84
N VAL A 194 4.82 -4.15 52.36
CA VAL A 194 4.50 -5.37 51.58
C VAL A 194 3.04 -5.34 51.13
N GLN A 195 2.12 -5.02 52.04
CA GLN A 195 0.70 -4.90 51.72
C GLN A 195 0.45 -3.83 50.64
N ALA A 196 1.08 -2.65 50.74
CA ALA A 196 0.97 -1.61 49.72
C ALA A 196 1.53 -2.06 48.36
N ILE A 197 2.61 -2.86 48.33
CA ILE A 197 3.15 -3.43 47.09
C ILE A 197 2.16 -4.42 46.48
N GLU A 198 1.55 -5.29 47.28
CA GLU A 198 0.56 -6.27 46.82
C GLU A 198 -0.69 -5.59 46.27
N GLU A 199 -1.20 -4.57 46.97
CA GLU A 199 -2.33 -3.75 46.53
C GLU A 199 -2.01 -3.03 45.21
N ASN A 200 -0.85 -2.38 45.10
CA ASN A 200 -0.42 -1.71 43.87
C ASN A 200 -0.26 -2.68 42.70
N ARG A 201 0.26 -3.89 42.94
CA ARG A 201 0.36 -4.95 41.93
C ARG A 201 -1.02 -5.41 41.47
N ALA A 202 -1.97 -5.57 42.39
CA ALA A 202 -3.34 -5.93 42.04
C ALA A 202 -4.03 -4.86 41.18
N ILE A 203 -3.81 -3.58 41.50
CA ILE A 203 -4.31 -2.43 40.73
C ILE A 203 -3.71 -2.43 39.32
N LEU A 204 -2.39 -2.46 39.20
CA LEU A 204 -1.69 -2.46 37.91
C LEU A 204 -2.08 -3.68 37.06
N LYS A 205 -2.28 -4.85 37.68
CA LYS A 205 -2.78 -6.04 36.99
C LYS A 205 -4.14 -5.78 36.36
N SER A 206 -5.11 -5.26 37.12
CA SER A 206 -6.44 -4.96 36.57
C SER A 206 -6.41 -3.92 35.46
N ILE A 207 -5.60 -2.87 35.60
CA ILE A 207 -5.41 -1.85 34.56
C ILE A 207 -4.83 -2.46 33.28
N THR A 208 -3.77 -3.26 33.43
CA THR A 208 -3.11 -3.92 32.29
C THR A 208 -4.03 -4.92 31.60
N GLU A 209 -4.84 -5.67 32.36
CA GLU A 209 -5.84 -6.59 31.82
C GLU A 209 -6.89 -5.86 30.98
N VAL A 210 -7.33 -4.67 31.40
CA VAL A 210 -8.23 -3.81 30.61
C VAL A 210 -7.55 -3.40 29.30
N VAL A 211 -6.33 -2.85 29.37
CA VAL A 211 -5.56 -2.42 28.20
C VAL A 211 -5.38 -3.56 27.20
N VAL A 212 -4.92 -4.73 27.66
CA VAL A 212 -4.68 -5.92 26.83
C VAL A 212 -5.99 -6.45 26.25
N THR A 213 -7.08 -6.45 27.01
CA THR A 213 -8.40 -6.88 26.52
C THR A 213 -8.88 -6.00 25.38
N MET A 214 -8.74 -4.68 25.52
CA MET A 214 -9.09 -3.73 24.46
C MET A 214 -8.23 -3.95 23.21
N ALA A 215 -6.91 -4.13 23.39
CA ALA A 215 -6.00 -4.43 22.29
C ALA A 215 -6.40 -5.72 21.55
N ARG A 216 -6.74 -6.80 22.27
CA ARG A 216 -7.20 -8.07 21.67
C ARG A 216 -8.48 -7.94 20.86
N GLN A 217 -9.38 -7.06 21.29
CA GLN A 217 -10.66 -6.83 20.62
C GLN A 217 -10.56 -5.73 19.53
N ASN A 218 -9.38 -5.16 19.29
CA ASN A 218 -9.17 -4.01 18.42
C ASN A 218 -10.09 -2.82 18.80
N ILE A 219 -10.33 -2.61 20.10
CA ILE A 219 -11.08 -1.47 20.61
C ILE A 219 -10.10 -0.33 20.86
N SER A 220 -10.36 0.85 20.30
CA SER A 220 -9.53 2.04 20.57
C SER A 220 -9.60 2.39 22.06
N LEU A 221 -8.45 2.66 22.69
CA LEU A 221 -8.40 3.11 24.10
C LEU A 221 -9.13 4.45 24.31
N ARG A 222 -9.12 5.29 23.28
CA ARG A 222 -9.61 6.67 23.30
C ARG A 222 -10.82 6.82 22.36
N GLY A 223 -11.73 7.70 22.73
CA GLY A 223 -12.82 8.19 21.88
C GLY A 223 -12.43 9.49 21.16
N HIS A 224 -13.38 10.12 20.45
CA HIS A 224 -13.12 11.40 19.80
C HIS A 224 -12.96 12.54 20.81
N VAL A 225 -13.57 12.40 21.99
CA VAL A 225 -13.42 13.28 23.15
C VAL A 225 -13.06 12.48 24.41
N PRO A 226 -12.46 13.10 25.45
CA PRO A 226 -12.09 12.41 26.69
C PRO A 226 -13.24 11.67 27.37
N GLU A 227 -14.46 12.19 27.26
CA GLU A 227 -15.70 11.64 27.82
C GLU A 227 -16.15 10.35 27.10
N GLU A 228 -15.71 10.15 25.86
CA GLU A 228 -15.95 8.96 25.05
C GLU A 228 -14.80 7.94 25.16
N SER A 229 -13.93 8.07 26.18
CA SER A 229 -12.85 7.11 26.39
C SER A 229 -13.42 5.72 26.71
N ASN A 230 -13.24 4.80 25.76
CA ASN A 230 -13.53 3.39 25.95
C ASN A 230 -12.73 2.80 27.12
N PHE A 231 -11.48 3.24 27.30
CA PHE A 231 -10.63 2.81 28.42
C PHE A 231 -11.24 3.20 29.76
N ASN A 232 -11.61 4.48 29.94
CA ASN A 232 -12.23 4.94 31.18
C ASN A 232 -13.59 4.26 31.43
N SER A 233 -14.36 4.02 30.37
CA SER A 233 -15.65 3.30 30.46
C SER A 233 -15.46 1.85 30.93
N LEU A 234 -14.48 1.15 30.37
CA LEU A 234 -14.20 -0.24 30.74
C LEU A 234 -13.55 -0.34 32.14
N MET A 235 -12.69 0.60 32.49
CA MET A 235 -12.15 0.76 33.85
C MET A 235 -13.27 0.99 34.88
N ALA A 236 -14.23 1.85 34.57
CA ALA A 236 -15.39 2.09 35.44
C ALA A 236 -16.26 0.84 35.58
N LEU A 237 -16.44 0.05 34.51
CA LEU A 237 -17.15 -1.23 34.57
C LEU A 237 -16.41 -2.24 35.46
N VAL A 238 -15.09 -2.40 35.29
CA VAL A 238 -14.29 -3.32 36.12
C VAL A 238 -14.30 -2.87 37.59
N ALA A 239 -14.26 -1.55 37.85
CA ALA A 239 -14.34 -0.99 39.19
C ALA A 239 -15.68 -1.27 39.90
N GLN A 240 -16.77 -1.56 39.17
CA GLN A 240 -18.03 -2.01 39.80
C GLN A 240 -17.88 -3.37 40.49
N HIS A 241 -16.94 -4.20 40.03
CA HIS A 241 -16.72 -5.55 40.53
C HIS A 241 -15.37 -5.73 41.23
N ASN A 242 -14.51 -4.70 41.26
CA ASN A 242 -13.21 -4.70 41.92
C ASN A 242 -13.10 -3.49 42.88
N SER A 243 -13.28 -3.76 44.17
CA SER A 243 -13.26 -2.74 45.23
C SER A 243 -11.90 -2.05 45.38
N THR A 244 -10.80 -2.78 45.21
CA THR A 244 -9.43 -2.25 45.26
C THR A 244 -9.20 -1.24 44.14
N LEU A 245 -9.60 -1.59 42.91
CA LEU A 245 -9.50 -0.70 41.76
C LEU A 245 -10.38 0.54 41.92
N ARG A 246 -11.61 0.37 42.40
CA ARG A 246 -12.54 1.48 42.67
C ARG A 246 -11.95 2.46 43.66
N HIS A 247 -11.49 1.97 44.80
CA HIS A 247 -10.87 2.80 45.83
C HIS A 247 -9.66 3.56 45.28
N HIS A 248 -8.83 2.91 44.46
CA HIS A 248 -7.71 3.56 43.80
C HIS A 248 -8.14 4.69 42.85
N LEU A 249 -9.12 4.46 41.98
CA LEU A 249 -9.60 5.48 41.04
C LEU A 249 -10.24 6.70 41.73
N GLU A 250 -10.89 6.49 42.88
CA GLU A 250 -11.51 7.55 43.68
C GLU A 250 -10.47 8.36 44.47
N ASN A 251 -9.47 7.70 45.07
CA ASN A 251 -8.59 8.31 46.07
C ASN A 251 -7.15 8.59 45.62
N ALA A 252 -6.68 8.01 44.52
CA ALA A 252 -5.31 8.23 44.05
C ALA A 252 -5.14 9.66 43.48
N ARG A 253 -3.93 10.21 43.63
CA ARG A 253 -3.54 11.47 42.97
C ARG A 253 -3.56 11.30 41.46
N GLY A 254 -3.87 12.34 40.70
CA GLY A 254 -4.06 12.28 39.23
C GLY A 254 -3.00 11.45 38.48
N ASN A 255 -1.72 11.74 38.68
CA ASN A 255 -0.62 11.02 38.02
C ASN A 255 -0.46 9.55 38.46
N ALA A 256 -1.02 9.19 39.61
CA ALA A 256 -1.00 7.83 40.15
C ALA A 256 -2.28 7.05 39.83
N LYS A 257 -3.27 7.64 39.13
CA LYS A 257 -4.45 6.90 38.65
C LYS A 257 -4.15 6.03 37.42
N TYR A 258 -2.99 6.26 36.77
CA TYR A 258 -2.56 5.58 35.55
C TYR A 258 -3.55 5.66 34.38
N THR A 259 -4.41 6.68 34.38
CA THR A 259 -5.44 6.89 33.34
C THR A 259 -4.95 7.77 32.19
N SER A 260 -3.72 8.29 32.23
CA SER A 260 -3.23 9.22 31.22
C SER A 260 -2.92 8.53 29.88
N PRO A 261 -3.05 9.23 28.74
CA PRO A 261 -2.67 8.71 27.43
C PRO A 261 -1.25 8.15 27.37
N GLU A 262 -0.29 8.80 28.02
CA GLU A 262 1.13 8.44 28.04
C GLU A 262 1.33 7.09 28.74
N ILE A 263 0.73 6.93 29.91
CA ILE A 263 0.82 5.69 30.70
C ILE A 263 0.11 4.54 29.99
N GLN A 264 -1.04 4.79 29.36
CA GLN A 264 -1.73 3.77 28.55
C GLN A 264 -0.83 3.25 27.41
N ASN A 265 -0.13 4.14 26.73
CA ASN A 265 0.80 3.78 25.66
C ASN A 265 2.02 3.02 26.22
N GLU A 266 2.58 3.48 27.34
CA GLU A 266 3.68 2.77 28.02
C GLU A 266 3.30 1.34 28.40
N LEU A 267 2.10 1.14 28.97
CA LEU A 267 1.59 -0.19 29.31
C LEU A 267 1.40 -1.07 28.07
N LEU A 268 0.94 -0.48 26.96
CA LEU A 268 0.84 -1.19 25.67
C LEU A 268 2.21 -1.61 25.16
N ASP A 269 3.18 -0.70 25.16
CA ASP A 269 4.54 -0.95 24.65
C ASP A 269 5.25 -2.02 25.48
N LEU A 270 5.15 -1.96 26.82
CA LEU A 270 5.66 -2.99 27.72
C LEU A 270 4.99 -4.34 27.48
N SER A 271 3.67 -4.35 27.28
CA SER A 271 2.93 -5.58 26.97
C SER A 271 3.36 -6.18 25.63
N ALA A 272 3.51 -5.34 24.60
CA ALA A 272 3.97 -5.76 23.28
C ALA A 272 5.39 -6.32 23.35
N GLN A 273 6.31 -5.62 24.02
CA GLN A 273 7.69 -6.07 24.21
C GLN A 273 7.74 -7.41 24.93
N GLN A 274 6.94 -7.61 25.99
CA GLN A 274 6.91 -8.89 26.70
C GLN A 274 6.39 -10.04 25.83
N ILE A 275 5.37 -9.78 25.00
CA ILE A 275 4.84 -10.78 24.05
C ILE A 275 5.93 -11.18 23.04
N VAL A 276 6.61 -10.20 22.44
CA VAL A 276 7.67 -10.45 21.46
C VAL A 276 8.86 -11.16 22.11
N ASN A 277 9.24 -10.79 23.34
CA ASN A 277 10.29 -11.49 24.10
C ASN A 277 9.94 -12.96 24.37
N ASN A 278 8.68 -13.25 24.70
CA ASN A 278 8.21 -14.62 24.90
C ASN A 278 8.27 -15.41 23.58
N ILE A 279 7.82 -14.83 22.46
CA ILE A 279 7.92 -15.43 21.13
C ILE A 279 9.39 -15.72 20.78
N ALA A 280 10.29 -14.76 21.02
CA ALA A 280 11.72 -14.93 20.76
C ALA A 280 12.32 -16.04 21.64
N SER A 281 11.94 -16.15 22.91
CA SER A 281 12.34 -17.24 23.81
C SER A 281 11.89 -18.61 23.31
N ASP A 282 10.63 -18.73 22.90
CA ASP A 282 10.08 -19.96 22.34
C ASP A 282 10.75 -20.36 21.01
N CYS A 283 11.04 -19.37 20.17
CA CYS A 283 11.78 -19.55 18.92
C CYS A 283 13.21 -20.06 19.18
N LYS A 284 13.92 -19.50 20.19
CA LYS A 284 15.24 -19.99 20.61
C LYS A 284 15.20 -21.43 21.12
N LYS A 285 14.18 -21.79 21.91
CA LYS A 285 13.97 -23.17 22.38
C LYS A 285 13.71 -24.15 21.24
N ALA A 286 13.08 -23.70 20.15
CA ALA A 286 12.86 -24.52 18.95
C ALA A 286 14.17 -24.81 18.20
N GLY A 287 15.18 -23.94 18.31
CA GLY A 287 16.52 -24.10 17.73
C GLY A 287 16.61 -23.80 16.23
N CYS A 288 15.48 -23.70 15.52
CA CYS A 288 15.43 -23.26 14.15
C CYS A 288 14.12 -22.56 13.81
N TYR A 289 14.19 -21.64 12.84
CA TYR A 289 13.03 -20.86 12.40
C TYR A 289 13.09 -20.50 10.92
N ALA A 290 11.93 -20.17 10.37
CA ALA A 290 11.77 -19.53 9.08
C ALA A 290 11.42 -18.05 9.28
N PHE A 291 12.09 -17.17 8.56
CA PHE A 291 11.79 -15.75 8.51
C PHE A 291 10.78 -15.46 7.42
N ILE A 292 9.76 -14.65 7.69
CA ILE A 292 8.73 -14.30 6.72
C ILE A 292 8.57 -12.78 6.74
N ALA A 293 8.52 -12.16 5.56
CA ALA A 293 8.26 -10.74 5.43
C ALA A 293 7.21 -10.47 4.34
N ASP A 294 6.35 -9.48 4.56
CA ASP A 294 5.38 -9.03 3.55
C ASP A 294 5.15 -7.53 3.68
N GLU A 295 4.95 -6.87 2.55
CA GLU A 295 4.67 -5.43 2.50
C GLU A 295 3.24 -5.15 2.99
N SER A 296 3.10 -4.09 3.77
CA SER A 296 1.85 -3.63 4.34
C SER A 296 1.79 -2.10 4.28
N THR A 297 0.60 -1.55 4.30
CA THR A 297 0.38 -0.11 4.34
C THR A 297 -0.41 0.22 5.60
N ASP A 298 0.09 1.15 6.39
CA ASP A 298 -0.61 1.59 7.60
C ASP A 298 -1.84 2.47 7.26
N VAL A 299 -2.61 2.83 8.29
CA VAL A 299 -3.81 3.69 8.12
C VAL A 299 -3.48 5.11 7.63
N SER A 300 -2.21 5.52 7.68
CA SER A 300 -1.71 6.81 7.18
C SER A 300 -1.08 6.71 5.79
N VAL A 301 -1.23 5.57 5.11
CA VAL A 301 -0.70 5.29 3.76
C VAL A 301 0.83 5.19 3.73
N LYS A 302 1.47 4.91 4.87
CA LYS A 302 2.92 4.66 4.94
C LYS A 302 3.23 3.20 4.67
N GLU A 303 4.21 2.96 3.81
CA GLU A 303 4.73 1.63 3.50
C GLU A 303 5.56 1.10 4.68
N GLN A 304 5.18 -0.08 5.15
CA GLN A 304 5.85 -0.82 6.22
C GLN A 304 5.97 -2.29 5.83
N ILE A 305 6.99 -2.97 6.33
CA ILE A 305 7.17 -4.39 6.09
C ILE A 305 6.87 -5.13 7.39
N SER A 306 5.88 -6.00 7.33
CA SER A 306 5.56 -6.92 8.43
C SER A 306 6.62 -8.02 8.49
N VAL A 307 7.12 -8.28 9.69
CA VAL A 307 8.11 -9.32 9.95
C VAL A 307 7.50 -10.38 10.86
N CYS A 308 7.56 -11.63 10.42
CA CYS A 308 7.06 -12.80 11.12
C CYS A 308 8.12 -13.89 11.19
N VAL A 309 7.98 -14.79 12.17
CA VAL A 309 8.76 -16.01 12.27
C VAL A 309 7.86 -17.23 12.34
N ARG A 310 8.34 -18.33 11.77
CA ARG A 310 7.66 -19.62 11.83
C ARG A 310 8.60 -20.68 12.39
N PHE A 311 8.18 -21.36 13.45
CA PHE A 311 9.00 -22.35 14.15
C PHE A 311 8.14 -23.49 14.71
N VAL A 312 8.79 -24.57 15.14
CA VAL A 312 8.11 -25.77 15.67
C VAL A 312 8.26 -25.82 17.18
N GLN A 313 7.15 -25.71 17.91
CA GLN A 313 7.11 -25.90 19.35
C GLN A 313 6.78 -27.36 19.68
N LYS A 314 7.51 -27.94 20.63
CA LYS A 314 7.14 -29.23 21.23
C LYS A 314 6.03 -28.98 22.25
N GLY A 315 4.84 -29.52 22.02
CA GLY A 315 3.75 -29.50 22.99
C GLY A 315 3.99 -30.50 24.12
N ASN A 316 3.34 -30.27 25.27
CA ASN A 316 3.47 -31.11 26.47
C ASN A 316 3.09 -32.58 26.23
N ASN A 317 2.25 -32.85 25.23
CA ASN A 317 1.79 -34.19 24.88
C ASN A 317 2.72 -34.89 23.86
N GLY A 318 3.93 -34.37 23.63
CA GLY A 318 4.87 -34.85 22.61
C GLY A 318 4.52 -34.46 21.17
N ARG A 319 3.38 -33.80 20.94
CA ARG A 319 2.96 -33.35 19.60
C ARG A 319 3.69 -32.07 19.20
N HIS A 320 4.24 -32.06 17.99
CA HIS A 320 4.83 -30.87 17.39
C HIS A 320 3.74 -29.92 16.87
N ILE A 321 3.80 -28.65 17.27
CA ILE A 321 2.90 -27.59 16.85
C ILE A 321 3.70 -26.57 16.04
N ILE A 322 3.24 -26.27 14.83
CA ILE A 322 3.82 -25.20 14.01
C ILE A 322 3.21 -23.89 14.49
N ARG A 323 4.06 -22.93 14.87
CA ARG A 323 3.65 -21.57 15.21
C ARG A 323 4.19 -20.60 14.18
N GLU A 324 3.36 -19.65 13.79
CA GLU A 324 3.71 -18.53 12.92
C GLU A 324 3.31 -17.26 13.68
N GLU A 325 4.30 -16.47 14.05
CA GLU A 325 4.15 -15.38 15.01
C GLU A 325 4.69 -14.09 14.40
N PHE A 326 3.95 -13.00 14.59
CA PHE A 326 4.38 -11.65 14.21
C PHE A 326 5.41 -11.13 15.20
N LEU A 327 6.45 -10.45 14.69
CA LEU A 327 7.50 -9.84 15.50
C LEU A 327 7.38 -8.32 15.54
N SER A 328 7.42 -7.67 14.38
CA SER A 328 7.44 -6.22 14.30
C SER A 328 7.09 -5.71 12.89
N PHE A 329 6.82 -4.41 12.80
CA PHE A 329 6.87 -3.69 11.54
C PHE A 329 8.25 -3.06 11.35
N VAL A 330 8.70 -2.97 10.11
CA VAL A 330 9.93 -2.32 9.70
C VAL A 330 9.57 -1.25 8.69
N ASP A 331 9.86 0.02 9.00
CA ASP A 331 9.55 1.13 8.10
C ASP A 331 10.33 1.03 6.78
N ALA A 332 9.69 1.27 5.64
CA ALA A 332 10.32 1.22 4.30
C ALA A 332 10.69 2.62 3.73
N ASP A 333 10.44 3.66 4.51
CA ASP A 333 10.54 5.10 4.19
C ASP A 333 11.93 5.63 3.79
N LYS A 334 13.04 5.02 4.26
CA LYS A 334 14.42 5.46 3.95
C LYS A 334 15.11 4.72 2.80
N GLY A 335 14.33 4.13 1.89
CA GLY A 335 14.81 3.50 0.67
C GLY A 335 14.50 2.01 0.62
N THR A 336 13.82 1.60 -0.46
CA THR A 336 13.40 0.23 -0.76
C THR A 336 14.49 -0.57 -1.47
N ASN A 337 15.76 -0.25 -1.24
CA ASN A 337 16.85 -1.03 -1.81
C ASN A 337 17.09 -2.29 -0.97
N ALA A 338 17.51 -3.38 -1.62
CA ALA A 338 17.68 -4.67 -0.98
C ALA A 338 18.71 -4.67 0.16
N GLU A 339 19.66 -3.74 0.14
CA GLU A 339 20.68 -3.58 1.17
C GLU A 339 20.09 -3.06 2.48
N ALA A 340 19.38 -1.93 2.41
CA ALA A 340 18.74 -1.30 3.56
C ALA A 340 17.73 -2.25 4.22
N LEU A 341 16.94 -2.97 3.41
CA LEU A 341 16.00 -3.97 3.92
C LEU A 341 16.70 -5.13 4.61
N THR A 342 17.77 -5.66 4.01
CA THR A 342 18.56 -6.73 4.64
C THR A 342 19.12 -6.28 5.98
N THR A 343 19.72 -5.09 6.05
CA THR A 343 20.27 -4.53 7.29
C THR A 343 19.19 -4.39 8.37
N LYS A 344 18.05 -3.77 8.03
CA LYS A 344 16.94 -3.60 8.99
C LYS A 344 16.39 -4.94 9.49
N PHE A 345 16.27 -5.95 8.63
CA PHE A 345 15.82 -7.28 9.06
C PHE A 345 16.82 -7.96 9.99
N LEU A 346 18.11 -7.87 9.70
CA LEU A 346 19.16 -8.44 10.56
C LEU A 346 19.25 -7.70 11.89
N GLU A 347 19.14 -6.37 11.90
CA GLU A 347 19.05 -5.57 13.13
C GLU A 347 17.84 -5.97 13.97
N ALA A 348 16.66 -6.11 13.37
CA ALA A 348 15.45 -6.54 14.08
C ALA A 348 15.61 -7.94 14.71
N LEU A 349 16.21 -8.89 13.98
CA LEU A 349 16.48 -10.23 14.53
C LEU A 349 17.53 -10.21 15.65
N ASN A 350 18.61 -9.42 15.47
CA ASN A 350 19.66 -9.29 16.46
C ASN A 350 19.15 -8.64 17.76
N ASN A 351 18.30 -7.63 17.67
CA ASN A 351 17.69 -6.97 18.84
C ASN A 351 16.82 -7.93 19.66
N LEU A 352 16.24 -8.96 19.03
CA LEU A 352 15.49 -10.02 19.69
C LEU A 352 16.38 -11.21 20.13
N GLY A 353 17.67 -11.14 19.79
CA GLY A 353 18.64 -12.21 20.00
C GLY A 353 18.30 -13.49 19.25
N LEU A 354 17.68 -13.39 18.08
CA LEU A 354 17.40 -14.50 17.17
C LEU A 354 18.56 -14.62 16.18
N PRO A 355 19.44 -15.62 16.33
CA PRO A 355 20.68 -15.63 15.60
C PRO A 355 20.45 -16.15 14.17
N LEU A 356 21.10 -15.51 13.20
CA LEU A 356 20.92 -15.77 11.78
C LEU A 356 21.24 -17.21 11.38
N ASP A 357 22.17 -17.86 12.09
CA ASP A 357 22.59 -19.26 11.87
C ASP A 357 21.49 -20.29 12.15
N GLN A 358 20.48 -19.94 12.94
CA GLN A 358 19.30 -20.77 13.22
C GLN A 358 18.20 -20.62 12.17
N MET A 359 18.30 -19.62 11.30
CA MET A 359 17.38 -19.46 10.17
C MET A 359 17.54 -20.63 9.18
N ARG A 360 16.42 -21.25 8.79
CA ARG A 360 16.37 -22.37 7.82
C ARG A 360 15.58 -22.04 6.57
N ALA A 361 14.76 -21.00 6.62
CA ALA A 361 14.06 -20.50 5.45
C ALA A 361 13.81 -19.01 5.57
N GLN A 362 13.62 -18.38 4.42
CA GLN A 362 13.22 -16.99 4.26
C GLN A 362 12.12 -16.90 3.21
N GLY A 363 10.98 -16.31 3.57
CA GLY A 363 9.78 -16.30 2.75
C GLY A 363 9.22 -14.89 2.54
N TYR A 364 9.14 -14.46 1.30
CA TYR A 364 8.56 -13.17 0.91
C TYR A 364 8.19 -13.21 -0.58
N ASP A 365 7.64 -12.12 -1.08
CA ASP A 365 7.08 -12.04 -2.43
C ASP A 365 8.13 -12.09 -3.56
N GLY A 366 7.65 -11.95 -4.79
CA GLY A 366 8.45 -12.04 -6.01
C GLY A 366 9.11 -10.73 -6.42
N ALA A 367 8.93 -9.63 -5.68
CA ALA A 367 9.51 -8.34 -6.06
C ALA A 367 11.02 -8.45 -6.22
N SER A 368 11.60 -7.82 -7.25
CA SER A 368 13.01 -7.98 -7.62
C SER A 368 13.98 -7.61 -6.47
N VAL A 369 13.59 -6.64 -5.65
CA VAL A 369 14.30 -6.23 -4.43
C VAL A 369 14.41 -7.37 -3.42
N MET A 370 13.36 -8.17 -3.27
CA MET A 370 13.29 -9.27 -2.31
C MET A 370 13.85 -10.56 -2.92
N SER A 371 13.30 -10.96 -4.07
CA SER A 371 13.53 -12.24 -4.74
C SER A 371 14.78 -12.29 -5.64
N GLY A 372 15.45 -11.16 -5.89
CA GLY A 372 16.60 -11.08 -6.80
C GLY A 372 17.73 -12.01 -6.40
N HIS A 373 18.17 -12.88 -7.33
CA HIS A 373 19.20 -13.91 -7.10
C HIS A 373 20.64 -13.35 -7.01
N ILE A 374 20.86 -12.10 -7.43
CA ILE A 374 22.16 -11.43 -7.35
C ILE A 374 22.16 -10.42 -6.21
N ASN A 375 21.32 -9.38 -6.28
CA ASN A 375 21.37 -8.27 -5.33
C ASN A 375 20.15 -8.17 -4.42
N GLY A 376 19.19 -9.10 -4.53
CA GLY A 376 17.99 -9.10 -3.72
C GLY A 376 18.26 -9.54 -2.28
N VAL A 377 17.30 -9.29 -1.39
CA VAL A 377 17.35 -9.68 0.02
C VAL A 377 17.65 -11.17 0.17
N GLN A 378 17.06 -12.02 -0.69
CA GLN A 378 17.28 -13.48 -0.60
C GLN A 378 18.72 -13.89 -0.85
N ALA A 379 19.34 -13.31 -1.86
CA ALA A 379 20.74 -13.58 -2.19
C ALA A 379 21.67 -13.06 -1.08
N ARG A 380 21.37 -11.87 -0.53
CA ARG A 380 22.15 -11.27 0.55
C ARG A 380 22.10 -12.09 1.83
N ILE A 381 20.92 -12.56 2.25
CA ILE A 381 20.76 -13.43 3.41
C ILE A 381 21.39 -14.81 3.14
N GLN A 382 21.22 -15.42 1.96
CA GLN A 382 21.83 -16.71 1.63
C GLN A 382 23.36 -16.68 1.64
N ARG A 383 23.99 -15.56 1.25
CA ARG A 383 25.44 -15.40 1.35
C ARG A 383 25.94 -15.49 2.78
N GLN A 384 25.17 -14.97 3.74
CA GLN A 384 25.52 -15.00 5.16
C GLN A 384 25.11 -16.31 5.83
N ASN A 385 23.98 -16.89 5.45
CA ASN A 385 23.52 -18.20 5.89
C ASN A 385 23.01 -19.04 4.71
N PRO A 386 23.87 -19.91 4.12
CA PRO A 386 23.48 -20.78 3.01
C PRO A 386 22.36 -21.77 3.33
N LYS A 387 22.05 -22.02 4.61
CA LYS A 387 20.95 -22.89 5.04
C LYS A 387 19.58 -22.19 5.01
N ALA A 388 19.53 -20.87 4.83
CA ALA A 388 18.28 -20.10 4.78
C ALA A 388 17.64 -20.17 3.38
N ALA A 389 16.96 -21.27 3.09
CA ALA A 389 16.32 -21.49 1.79
C ALA A 389 15.26 -20.42 1.47
N TYR A 390 15.34 -19.82 0.29
CA TYR A 390 14.33 -18.88 -0.16
C TYR A 390 13.05 -19.61 -0.60
N ILE A 391 11.91 -19.18 -0.05
CA ILE A 391 10.59 -19.69 -0.38
C ILE A 391 9.78 -18.52 -0.96
N HIS A 392 9.59 -18.55 -2.27
CA HIS A 392 8.74 -17.57 -2.94
C HIS A 392 7.28 -17.70 -2.48
N CYS A 393 6.65 -16.57 -2.13
CA CYS A 393 5.26 -16.53 -1.68
C CYS A 393 4.32 -17.19 -2.71
N ARG A 394 3.74 -18.35 -2.35
CA ARG A 394 2.84 -19.11 -3.23
C ARG A 394 1.53 -18.38 -3.49
N ALA A 395 1.03 -17.60 -2.53
CA ALA A 395 -0.14 -16.77 -2.70
C ALA A 395 0.10 -15.69 -3.77
N HIS A 396 1.29 -15.09 -3.80
CA HIS A 396 1.68 -14.15 -4.85
C HIS A 396 1.81 -14.85 -6.21
N VAL A 397 2.44 -16.03 -6.29
CA VAL A 397 2.49 -16.82 -7.53
C VAL A 397 1.09 -17.10 -8.08
N LEU A 398 0.19 -17.59 -7.22
CA LEU A 398 -1.18 -17.87 -7.61
C LEU A 398 -1.89 -16.59 -8.10
N ASN A 399 -1.71 -15.47 -7.40
CA ASN A 399 -2.26 -14.19 -7.82
C ASN A 399 -1.76 -13.77 -9.21
N LEU A 400 -0.44 -13.89 -9.47
CA LEU A 400 0.14 -13.61 -10.78
C LEU A 400 -0.43 -14.52 -11.87
N CYS A 401 -0.55 -15.83 -11.61
CA CYS A 401 -1.16 -16.78 -12.53
C CYS A 401 -2.60 -16.36 -12.87
N ILE A 402 -3.41 -16.02 -11.87
CA ILE A 402 -4.81 -15.62 -12.07
C ILE A 402 -4.90 -14.30 -12.84
N VAL A 403 -4.08 -13.30 -12.49
CA VAL A 403 -4.02 -12.00 -13.20
C VAL A 403 -3.67 -12.22 -14.68
N HIS A 404 -2.67 -13.07 -14.96
CA HIS A 404 -2.30 -13.39 -16.34
C HIS A 404 -3.42 -14.11 -17.10
N SER A 405 -4.05 -15.11 -16.50
CA SER A 405 -5.19 -15.82 -17.10
C SER A 405 -6.41 -14.91 -17.33
N SER A 406 -6.52 -13.82 -16.56
CA SER A 406 -7.64 -12.87 -16.62
C SER A 406 -7.44 -11.71 -17.59
N LYS A 407 -6.34 -11.71 -18.37
CA LYS A 407 -6.14 -10.75 -19.47
C LYS A 407 -7.05 -10.99 -20.67
N LEU A 408 -7.79 -12.11 -20.69
CA LEU A 408 -8.79 -12.38 -21.72
C LEU A 408 -9.83 -11.25 -21.75
N PRO A 409 -10.12 -10.62 -22.90
CA PRO A 409 -11.05 -9.49 -22.99
C PRO A 409 -12.41 -9.77 -22.36
N LEU A 410 -12.93 -10.99 -22.51
CA LEU A 410 -14.19 -11.41 -21.89
C LEU A 410 -14.16 -11.32 -20.36
N ILE A 411 -13.09 -11.83 -19.73
CA ILE A 411 -12.94 -11.85 -18.27
C ILE A 411 -12.73 -10.43 -17.75
N ARG A 412 -11.89 -9.64 -18.43
CA ARG A 412 -11.65 -8.23 -18.10
C ARG A 412 -12.95 -7.42 -18.17
N ASN A 413 -13.68 -7.51 -19.29
CA ASN A 413 -14.90 -6.74 -19.49
C ASN A 413 -15.98 -7.11 -18.46
N ILE A 414 -16.18 -8.39 -18.15
CA ILE A 414 -17.14 -8.81 -17.10
C ILE A 414 -16.75 -8.22 -15.75
N MET A 415 -15.46 -8.25 -15.40
CA MET A 415 -14.98 -7.67 -14.15
C MET A 415 -15.17 -6.15 -14.10
N ASP A 416 -14.88 -5.44 -15.18
CA ASP A 416 -15.07 -3.99 -15.25
C ASP A 416 -16.56 -3.62 -15.14
N THR A 417 -17.45 -4.34 -15.85
CA THR A 417 -18.91 -4.16 -15.73
C THR A 417 -19.39 -4.41 -14.30
N MET A 418 -18.93 -5.49 -13.67
CA MET A 418 -19.26 -5.80 -12.28
C MET A 418 -18.84 -4.69 -11.31
N GLN A 419 -17.64 -4.15 -11.52
CA GLN A 419 -17.10 -3.05 -10.74
C GLN A 419 -17.96 -1.80 -10.92
N GLU A 420 -18.30 -1.42 -12.15
CA GLU A 420 -19.15 -0.28 -12.47
C GLU A 420 -20.53 -0.39 -11.81
N VAL A 421 -21.17 -1.56 -11.90
CA VAL A 421 -22.48 -1.80 -11.26
C VAL A 421 -22.36 -1.66 -9.74
N SER A 422 -21.32 -2.26 -9.14
CA SER A 422 -21.11 -2.20 -7.69
C SER A 422 -20.85 -0.76 -7.21
N LEU A 423 -20.09 0.03 -7.99
CA LEU A 423 -19.84 1.45 -7.72
C LEU A 423 -21.09 2.31 -7.91
N ALA A 424 -21.93 2.01 -8.91
CA ALA A 424 -23.18 2.73 -9.17
C ALA A 424 -24.13 2.69 -7.96
N PHE A 425 -24.22 1.53 -7.28
CA PHE A 425 -24.97 1.40 -6.03
C PHE A 425 -24.22 1.99 -4.83
N LYS A 426 -22.90 1.81 -4.73
CA LYS A 426 -22.11 2.33 -3.59
C LYS A 426 -22.12 3.85 -3.50
N PHE A 427 -22.07 4.56 -4.62
CA PHE A 427 -22.02 6.03 -4.65
C PHE A 427 -23.39 6.72 -4.61
N SER A 428 -24.50 5.98 -4.61
CA SER A 428 -25.85 6.55 -4.53
C SER A 428 -26.65 5.91 -3.39
N ALA A 429 -26.86 6.67 -2.31
CA ALA A 429 -27.68 6.23 -1.18
C ALA A 429 -29.12 5.90 -1.61
N LYS A 430 -29.68 6.62 -2.59
CA LYS A 430 -31.01 6.36 -3.14
C LYS A 430 -31.07 5.00 -3.86
N ARG A 431 -30.14 4.74 -4.79
CA ARG A 431 -30.07 3.45 -5.50
C ARG A 431 -29.80 2.29 -4.55
N PHE A 432 -28.94 2.52 -3.56
CA PHE A 432 -28.64 1.53 -2.53
C PHE A 432 -29.86 1.17 -1.67
N LEU A 433 -30.68 2.15 -1.29
CA LEU A 433 -31.93 1.91 -0.55
C LEU A 433 -32.94 1.11 -1.38
N VAL A 434 -33.12 1.47 -2.66
CA VAL A 434 -34.01 0.72 -3.57
C VAL A 434 -33.51 -0.73 -3.73
N PHE A 435 -32.21 -0.93 -3.90
CA PHE A 435 -31.60 -2.25 -3.96
C PHE A 435 -31.83 -3.06 -2.67
N GLN A 436 -31.66 -2.45 -1.50
CA GLN A 436 -31.93 -3.10 -0.21
C GLN A 436 -33.40 -3.45 -0.02
N GLU A 437 -34.33 -2.61 -0.47
CA GLU A 437 -35.76 -2.85 -0.35
C GLU A 437 -36.19 -4.04 -1.23
N GLN A 438 -35.67 -4.13 -2.46
CA GLN A 438 -35.89 -5.27 -3.36
C GLN A 438 -35.31 -6.58 -2.78
N LEU A 439 -34.13 -6.52 -2.14
CA LEU A 439 -33.55 -7.65 -1.40
C LEU A 439 -34.38 -8.04 -0.16
N ARG A 440 -35.03 -7.08 0.49
CA ARG A 440 -35.88 -7.31 1.66
C ARG A 440 -37.15 -8.08 1.33
N GLN A 441 -37.69 -7.85 0.13
CA GLN A 441 -38.94 -8.44 -0.36
C GLN A 441 -38.76 -9.89 -0.85
N ASN A 442 -37.52 -10.37 -1.05
CA ASN A 442 -37.24 -11.74 -1.50
C ASN A 442 -36.36 -12.52 -0.51
N ALA A 443 -36.99 -13.41 0.25
CA ALA A 443 -36.33 -14.21 1.28
C ALA A 443 -35.25 -15.15 0.72
N ASP A 444 -35.47 -15.73 -0.46
CA ASP A 444 -34.57 -16.72 -1.08
C ASP A 444 -33.22 -16.09 -1.48
N VAL A 445 -33.26 -14.88 -2.05
CA VAL A 445 -32.05 -14.11 -2.42
C VAL A 445 -31.23 -13.73 -1.18
N ARG A 446 -31.92 -13.44 -0.07
CA ARG A 446 -31.28 -13.08 1.21
C ARG A 446 -30.60 -14.28 1.87
N GLU A 447 -31.15 -15.47 1.70
CA GLU A 447 -30.58 -16.74 2.18
C GLU A 447 -29.34 -17.12 1.35
N GLU A 448 -29.42 -17.06 0.02
CA GLU A 448 -28.30 -17.33 -0.90
C GLU A 448 -27.16 -16.29 -0.79
N MET A 449 -27.45 -15.01 -0.54
CA MET A 449 -26.43 -13.96 -0.33
C MET A 449 -25.70 -14.06 1.03
N GLY A 450 -26.01 -15.04 1.88
CA GLY A 450 -25.23 -15.33 3.09
C GLY A 450 -25.13 -14.16 4.07
N ARG A 451 -26.27 -13.56 4.44
CA ARG A 451 -26.40 -12.36 5.31
C ARG A 451 -25.77 -11.07 4.77
N GLN A 452 -25.24 -11.04 3.54
CA GLN A 452 -24.63 -9.84 2.99
C GLN A 452 -25.70 -8.86 2.49
N SER A 453 -25.62 -7.60 2.92
CA SER A 453 -26.60 -6.54 2.61
C SER A 453 -26.15 -5.57 1.51
N LYS A 454 -25.01 -5.84 0.86
CA LYS A 454 -24.34 -4.95 -0.11
C LYS A 454 -23.58 -5.75 -1.18
N LEU A 455 -23.53 -5.21 -2.40
CA LEU A 455 -22.57 -5.65 -3.42
C LEU A 455 -21.13 -5.32 -2.97
N LYS A 456 -20.20 -6.22 -3.25
CA LYS A 456 -18.77 -6.02 -2.96
C LYS A 456 -18.11 -5.27 -4.12
N VAL A 457 -17.14 -4.41 -3.80
CA VAL A 457 -16.28 -3.79 -4.81
C VAL A 457 -15.10 -4.74 -5.05
N LEU A 458 -14.60 -4.81 -6.29
CA LEU A 458 -13.44 -5.63 -6.63
C LEU A 458 -12.21 -5.16 -5.83
N CYS A 459 -11.43 -6.13 -5.36
CA CYS A 459 -10.13 -5.87 -4.76
C CYS A 459 -9.13 -5.50 -5.87
N GLU A 460 -8.50 -4.32 -5.75
CA GLU A 460 -7.53 -3.83 -6.72
C GLU A 460 -6.26 -4.70 -6.74
N THR A 461 -5.75 -5.08 -5.57
CA THR A 461 -4.42 -5.67 -5.41
C THR A 461 -4.36 -7.20 -5.45
N ARG A 462 -5.44 -7.90 -5.03
CA ARG A 462 -5.49 -9.38 -5.01
C ARG A 462 -6.64 -9.87 -5.86
N TRP A 463 -6.31 -10.45 -7.02
CA TRP A 463 -7.28 -11.05 -7.91
C TRP A 463 -8.06 -12.13 -7.18
N ALA A 464 -7.40 -13.08 -6.51
CA ALA A 464 -8.09 -14.19 -5.83
C ALA A 464 -9.23 -13.74 -4.89
N SER A 465 -9.14 -12.54 -4.31
CA SER A 465 -10.17 -11.93 -3.46
C SER A 465 -11.41 -11.41 -4.22
N ARG A 466 -11.38 -11.40 -5.56
CA ARG A 466 -12.49 -11.04 -6.46
C ARG A 466 -13.49 -12.18 -6.66
N ALA A 467 -13.12 -13.43 -6.35
CA ALA A 467 -14.02 -14.58 -6.47
C ALA A 467 -15.28 -14.44 -5.60
N ASP A 468 -15.14 -13.94 -4.37
CA ASP A 468 -16.28 -13.64 -3.50
C ASP A 468 -17.20 -12.56 -4.09
N CYS A 469 -16.61 -11.57 -4.76
CA CYS A 469 -17.37 -10.53 -5.43
C CYS A 469 -18.16 -11.10 -6.62
N LEU A 470 -17.52 -11.95 -7.43
CA LEU A 470 -18.14 -12.67 -8.54
C LEU A 470 -19.31 -13.53 -8.07
N ASN A 471 -19.12 -14.33 -7.02
CA ASN A 471 -20.17 -15.17 -6.48
C ASN A 471 -21.37 -14.33 -6.00
N VAL A 472 -21.12 -13.30 -5.19
CA VAL A 472 -22.19 -12.41 -4.71
C VAL A 472 -22.93 -11.75 -5.86
N PHE A 473 -22.20 -11.24 -6.86
CA PHE A 473 -22.80 -10.58 -8.01
C PHE A 473 -23.61 -11.53 -8.89
N VAL A 474 -23.08 -12.72 -9.20
CA VAL A 474 -23.75 -13.73 -10.04
C VAL A 474 -25.01 -14.23 -9.36
N THR A 475 -24.96 -14.54 -8.07
CA THR A 475 -26.13 -14.92 -7.29
C THR A 475 -27.18 -13.82 -7.32
N SER A 476 -26.82 -12.56 -6.99
CA SER A 476 -27.76 -11.43 -7.04
C SER A 476 -28.34 -11.20 -8.44
N PHE A 477 -27.52 -11.31 -9.48
CA PHE A 477 -27.92 -11.09 -10.87
C PHE A 477 -28.86 -12.20 -11.39
N GLN A 478 -28.57 -13.46 -11.06
CA GLN A 478 -29.42 -14.59 -11.45
C GLN A 478 -30.80 -14.49 -10.82
N SER A 479 -30.89 -14.16 -9.53
CA SER A 479 -32.18 -13.96 -8.86
C SER A 479 -32.94 -12.77 -9.45
N TRP A 480 -32.26 -11.65 -9.72
CA TRP A 480 -32.88 -10.49 -10.37
C TRP A 480 -33.41 -10.83 -11.78
N ARG A 481 -32.63 -11.58 -12.57
CA ARG A 481 -33.03 -12.02 -13.92
C ARG A 481 -34.22 -12.96 -13.91
N GLN A 482 -34.38 -13.80 -12.88
CA GLN A 482 -35.58 -14.65 -12.73
C GLN A 482 -36.85 -13.82 -12.51
N GLN A 483 -36.73 -12.67 -11.83
CA GLN A 483 -37.85 -11.77 -11.53
C GLN A 483 -38.15 -10.80 -12.68
N HIS A 484 -37.13 -10.46 -13.47
CA HIS A 484 -37.23 -9.57 -14.63
C HIS A 484 -36.68 -10.26 -15.88
N PRO A 485 -37.47 -11.16 -16.50
CA PRO A 485 -37.04 -11.87 -17.70
C PRO A 485 -36.93 -10.87 -18.86
N ILE A 486 -35.71 -10.53 -19.23
CA ILE A 486 -35.38 -9.72 -20.40
C ILE A 486 -35.12 -10.68 -21.56
N LYS A 487 -35.92 -10.60 -22.63
CA LYS A 487 -35.82 -11.51 -23.79
C LYS A 487 -34.93 -10.98 -24.91
N ASN A 488 -34.71 -9.66 -24.98
CA ASN A 488 -33.87 -9.00 -25.98
C ASN A 488 -33.27 -7.68 -25.45
N GLU A 489 -32.29 -7.13 -26.17
CA GLU A 489 -31.62 -5.87 -25.81
C GLU A 489 -32.60 -4.67 -25.78
N ASP A 490 -33.63 -4.70 -26.62
CA ASP A 490 -34.65 -3.64 -26.68
C ASP A 490 -35.51 -3.58 -25.41
N GLU A 491 -35.92 -4.73 -24.85
CA GLU A 491 -36.62 -4.81 -23.56
C GLU A 491 -35.70 -4.35 -22.42
N ALA A 492 -34.41 -4.67 -22.48
CA ALA A 492 -33.42 -4.23 -21.49
C ALA A 492 -33.31 -2.69 -21.48
N LEU A 493 -33.21 -2.11 -22.68
CA LEU A 493 -33.09 -0.67 -22.88
C LEU A 493 -34.38 0.05 -22.47
N ALA A 494 -35.55 -0.50 -22.81
CA ALA A 494 -36.85 0.03 -22.40
C ALA A 494 -37.03 0.02 -20.89
N LYS A 495 -36.63 -1.07 -20.21
CA LYS A 495 -36.68 -1.18 -18.74
C LYS A 495 -35.67 -0.23 -18.07
N ALA A 496 -34.48 -0.08 -18.64
CA ALA A 496 -33.48 0.87 -18.15
C ALA A 496 -33.95 2.33 -18.30
N LEU A 497 -34.64 2.66 -19.39
CA LEU A 497 -35.29 3.95 -19.61
C LEU A 497 -36.43 4.19 -18.62
N GLU A 498 -37.27 3.19 -18.37
CA GLU A 498 -38.36 3.24 -17.38
C GLU A 498 -37.84 3.50 -15.96
N LEU A 499 -36.79 2.78 -15.54
CA LEU A 499 -36.15 2.96 -14.23
C LEU A 499 -35.40 4.30 -14.12
N SER A 500 -34.80 4.78 -15.21
CA SER A 500 -34.18 6.12 -15.27
C SER A 500 -35.22 7.24 -15.16
N LEU A 501 -36.43 7.04 -15.70
CA LEU A 501 -37.55 7.96 -15.56
C LEU A 501 -38.08 8.03 -14.12
N LEU A 502 -38.05 6.92 -13.37
CA LEU A 502 -38.39 6.87 -11.95
C LEU A 502 -37.36 7.63 -11.07
N GLU A 503 -36.06 7.60 -11.42
CA GLU A 503 -35.04 8.43 -10.75
C GLU A 503 -35.26 9.94 -10.96
N GLN A 504 -35.83 10.35 -12.11
CA GLN A 504 -36.10 11.76 -12.43
C GLN A 504 -37.31 12.34 -11.67
N GLN A 505 -38.26 11.51 -11.25
CA GLN A 505 -39.42 11.99 -10.47
C GLN A 505 -39.07 12.37 -9.02
N GLY A 506 -37.88 11.99 -8.52
CA GLY A 506 -37.39 12.34 -7.18
C GLY A 506 -36.40 13.50 -7.12
N SER A 507 -36.20 14.25 -8.22
CA SER A 507 -35.17 15.30 -8.31
C SER A 507 -35.64 16.47 -9.18
N GLN A 508 -36.44 17.38 -8.63
CA GLN A 508 -36.50 18.74 -9.17
C GLN A 508 -35.18 19.46 -8.80
N GLY A 509 -34.32 19.67 -9.78
CA GLY A 509 -33.14 20.54 -9.64
C GLY A 509 -31.99 20.15 -10.57
N ALA A 510 -31.63 21.10 -11.44
CA ALA A 510 -30.44 21.15 -12.31
C ALA A 510 -30.49 20.36 -13.65
N GLN A 511 -30.87 21.08 -14.70
CA GLN A 511 -30.56 20.76 -16.09
C GLN A 511 -29.05 20.91 -16.37
N ARG A 512 -28.46 19.92 -17.05
CA ARG A 512 -27.50 20.11 -18.16
C ARG A 512 -27.37 18.79 -18.94
N ARG A 513 -27.84 18.80 -20.19
CA ARG A 513 -27.66 17.73 -21.20
C ARG A 513 -26.35 17.97 -21.95
N SER A 514 -25.50 16.95 -22.05
CA SER A 514 -24.55 16.79 -23.15
C SER A 514 -24.64 15.36 -23.68
N THR A 515 -25.31 15.22 -24.82
CA THR A 515 -25.42 13.98 -25.59
C THR A 515 -24.20 13.85 -26.51
N VAL A 516 -23.36 12.85 -26.23
CA VAL A 516 -22.36 12.34 -27.18
C VAL A 516 -23.04 11.29 -28.05
N LYS A 517 -23.01 11.46 -29.37
CA LYS A 517 -23.44 10.45 -30.36
C LYS A 517 -22.21 9.64 -30.80
N LEU A 518 -22.30 8.32 -30.64
CA LEU A 518 -21.49 7.33 -31.33
C LEU A 518 -21.98 7.16 -32.77
N CYS A 519 -21.06 7.01 -33.72
CA CYS A 519 -21.30 6.27 -34.97
C CYS A 519 -20.03 5.48 -35.35
N GLN A 520 -20.22 4.19 -35.57
CA GLN A 520 -19.30 3.26 -36.22
C GLN A 520 -19.58 3.20 -37.74
N THR A 521 -18.75 2.41 -38.45
CA THR A 521 -18.72 2.02 -39.88
C THR A 521 -18.02 3.04 -40.79
N GLU A 522 -17.03 2.69 -41.62
CA GLU A 522 -16.81 1.49 -42.44
C GLU A 522 -15.32 1.31 -42.80
N VAL A 523 -14.86 0.06 -42.89
CA VAL A 523 -13.56 -0.35 -43.45
C VAL A 523 -13.85 -1.01 -44.79
N GLU A 524 -13.25 -0.53 -45.88
CA GLU A 524 -12.78 -1.41 -46.96
C GLU A 524 -11.89 -0.69 -48.01
N ARG A 525 -10.81 -1.40 -48.38
CA ARG A 525 -10.07 -1.42 -49.66
C ARG A 525 -8.78 -0.60 -49.86
N THR A 526 -7.70 -1.34 -49.60
CA THR A 526 -6.56 -1.65 -50.50
C THR A 526 -5.71 -0.52 -51.08
N ALA A 527 -4.41 -0.54 -50.75
CA ALA A 527 -3.35 -0.20 -51.69
C ALA A 527 -2.08 -1.02 -51.39
N GLN A 528 -1.88 -2.09 -52.18
CA GLN A 528 -0.53 -2.50 -52.60
C GLN A 528 -0.08 -1.48 -53.66
N ALA A 529 1.00 -0.76 -53.42
CA ALA A 529 1.82 -0.18 -54.49
C ALA A 529 3.20 0.19 -53.94
N SER A 530 4.18 -0.62 -54.34
CA SER A 530 5.61 -0.34 -54.34
C SER A 530 5.94 1.05 -54.87
N GLY A 531 6.74 1.81 -54.12
CA GLY A 531 7.29 3.08 -54.57
C GLY A 531 8.34 2.91 -55.68
N PRO A 532 8.56 3.97 -56.47
CA PRO A 532 9.85 4.22 -57.05
C PRO A 532 10.41 5.58 -56.61
N ASP A 533 11.64 5.53 -56.10
CA ASP A 533 12.61 6.62 -56.02
C ASP A 533 12.56 7.52 -57.26
N PHE A 534 12.48 8.85 -57.06
CA PHE A 534 12.83 9.81 -58.10
C PHE A 534 13.93 10.78 -57.65
N LYS A 535 15.08 10.54 -58.28
CA LYS A 535 16.31 11.33 -58.27
C LYS A 535 16.06 12.78 -58.66
N ARG A 536 16.71 13.68 -57.92
CA ARG A 536 16.98 15.08 -58.28
C ARG A 536 17.43 15.22 -59.75
N LYS A 537 16.71 16.01 -60.53
CA LYS A 537 17.24 16.72 -61.70
C LYS A 537 17.25 18.22 -61.42
N LYS A 538 18.46 18.77 -61.24
CA LYS A 538 18.74 20.18 -61.45
C LYS A 538 18.70 20.44 -62.95
N GLY A 539 17.87 21.38 -63.39
CA GLY A 539 17.87 21.91 -64.74
C GLY A 539 17.57 23.41 -64.68
N SER A 540 18.54 24.22 -65.06
CA SER A 540 18.38 25.65 -65.28
C SER A 540 17.50 25.88 -66.52
N GLN A 541 16.47 26.70 -66.41
CA GLN A 541 15.93 27.45 -67.55
C GLN A 541 15.29 28.75 -67.04
N THR A 542 15.91 29.87 -67.41
CA THR A 542 15.37 31.22 -67.33
C THR A 542 14.30 31.38 -68.42
N GLY A 543 13.08 30.92 -68.13
CA GLY A 543 11.86 31.36 -68.79
C GLY A 543 11.13 32.33 -67.85
N SER A 544 10.53 33.40 -68.38
CA SER A 544 9.73 34.36 -67.62
C SER A 544 8.55 33.62 -66.94
N ARG A 545 8.75 33.14 -65.72
CA ARG A 545 7.75 32.39 -64.94
C ARG A 545 6.59 33.33 -64.64
N ARG A 546 5.36 32.96 -65.03
CA ARG A 546 4.11 33.66 -64.70
C ARG A 546 3.49 33.05 -63.44
N ALA A 547 2.50 33.73 -62.86
CA ALA A 547 1.68 33.15 -61.79
C ALA A 547 1.04 31.81 -62.21
N THR A 548 0.90 30.89 -61.25
CA THR A 548 0.29 29.58 -61.45
C THR A 548 -1.12 29.60 -60.85
N PRO A 549 -2.16 29.09 -61.55
CA PRO A 549 -3.47 28.96 -60.93
C PRO A 549 -3.39 28.06 -59.70
N LEU A 550 -3.94 28.51 -58.58
CA LEU A 550 -4.02 27.74 -57.34
C LEU A 550 -5.31 26.94 -57.29
N CYS A 551 -6.44 27.60 -57.57
CA CYS A 551 -7.77 26.99 -57.61
C CYS A 551 -8.53 27.48 -58.85
N LEU A 552 -9.17 26.56 -59.57
CA LEU A 552 -9.99 26.89 -60.74
C LEU A 552 -11.41 26.32 -60.59
N PRO A 553 -12.41 26.96 -61.19
CA PRO A 553 -13.76 26.39 -61.26
C PRO A 553 -13.79 25.21 -62.25
N ASN A 554 -14.64 24.22 -61.96
CA ASN A 554 -14.77 22.97 -62.73
C ASN A 554 -15.15 23.15 -64.22
N ASN A 555 -15.67 24.33 -64.59
CA ASN A 555 -15.96 24.68 -65.98
C ASN A 555 -14.71 25.14 -66.78
N LEU A 556 -13.54 25.19 -66.16
CA LEU A 556 -12.25 25.51 -66.77
C LEU A 556 -11.25 24.37 -66.53
N LYS A 557 -10.39 24.11 -67.50
CA LYS A 557 -9.24 23.20 -67.40
C LYS A 557 -7.94 23.94 -67.67
N TRP A 558 -6.97 23.79 -66.78
CA TRP A 558 -5.62 24.35 -66.98
C TRP A 558 -4.80 23.45 -67.92
N ASP A 559 -4.17 24.06 -68.93
CA ASP A 559 -3.16 23.41 -69.75
C ASP A 559 -1.79 24.03 -69.46
N SER A 560 -0.96 23.29 -68.73
CA SER A 560 0.38 23.72 -68.32
C SER A 560 1.35 23.88 -69.50
N SER A 561 1.07 23.25 -70.65
CA SER A 561 1.93 23.34 -71.83
C SER A 561 1.70 24.62 -72.64
N SER A 562 0.45 25.12 -72.67
CA SER A 562 0.08 26.35 -73.39
C SER A 562 -0.07 27.57 -72.47
N GLY A 563 -0.15 27.38 -71.15
CA GLY A 563 -0.32 28.44 -70.16
C GLY A 563 -1.68 29.13 -70.26
N LYS A 564 -2.72 28.42 -70.72
CA LYS A 564 -4.07 28.94 -70.95
C LYS A 564 -5.14 28.06 -70.31
N CYS A 565 -6.25 28.69 -69.91
CA CYS A 565 -7.46 28.00 -69.46
C CYS A 565 -8.37 27.64 -70.63
N ILE A 566 -8.83 26.39 -70.68
CA ILE A 566 -9.75 25.86 -71.70
C ILE A 566 -11.13 25.70 -71.08
N GLN A 567 -12.19 26.23 -71.71
CA GLN A 567 -13.57 26.02 -71.26
C GLN A 567 -14.02 24.58 -71.52
N THR A 568 -14.59 23.93 -70.51
CA THR A 568 -15.02 22.52 -70.57
C THR A 568 -16.50 22.35 -70.94
N GLY A 569 -17.26 23.45 -71.05
CA GLY A 569 -18.69 23.45 -71.33
C GLY A 569 -19.59 23.04 -70.16
N GLN A 570 -19.01 22.70 -68.99
CA GLN A 570 -19.75 22.36 -67.78
C GLN A 570 -20.30 23.60 -67.08
N ARG A 571 -21.35 23.43 -66.25
CA ARG A 571 -21.80 24.48 -65.33
C ARG A 571 -20.81 24.60 -64.17
N ARG A 572 -20.54 25.85 -63.75
CA ARG A 572 -19.74 26.16 -62.57
C ARG A 572 -20.51 25.70 -61.33
N THR A 573 -19.96 24.73 -60.61
CA THR A 573 -20.58 24.16 -59.40
C THR A 573 -19.58 23.84 -58.29
N SER A 574 -18.28 23.80 -58.60
CA SER A 574 -17.22 23.45 -57.65
C SER A 574 -15.88 24.06 -58.06
N LEU A 575 -14.96 24.14 -57.09
CA LEU A 575 -13.57 24.52 -57.29
C LEU A 575 -12.67 23.29 -57.19
N TYR A 576 -11.58 23.23 -57.95
CA TYR A 576 -10.55 22.21 -57.79
C TYR A 576 -9.16 22.84 -57.71
N VAL A 577 -8.28 22.20 -56.96
CA VAL A 577 -6.93 22.70 -56.65
C VAL A 577 -5.93 22.19 -57.68
N MET A 578 -4.91 23.00 -58.01
CA MET A 578 -3.85 22.60 -58.93
C MET A 578 -2.68 21.97 -58.17
N ASP A 579 -2.37 20.71 -58.48
CA ASP A 579 -1.26 19.98 -57.86
C ASP A 579 0.08 20.70 -58.06
N GLU A 580 0.31 21.29 -59.24
CA GLU A 580 1.53 22.05 -59.54
C GLU A 580 1.73 23.23 -58.58
N ALA A 581 0.66 23.97 -58.27
CA ALA A 581 0.71 25.08 -57.32
C ALA A 581 0.92 24.59 -55.88
N LEU A 582 0.29 23.47 -55.50
CA LEU A 582 0.48 22.86 -54.18
C LEU A 582 1.91 22.36 -53.98
N GLU A 583 2.52 21.75 -54.98
CA GLU A 583 3.92 21.33 -54.93
C GLU A 583 4.86 22.52 -54.73
N ASP A 584 4.62 23.64 -55.43
CA ASP A 584 5.38 24.86 -55.25
C ASP A 584 5.23 25.44 -53.83
N LEU A 585 4.04 25.39 -53.24
CA LEU A 585 3.82 25.78 -51.84
C LEU A 585 4.52 24.83 -50.87
N ARG A 586 4.41 23.51 -51.05
CA ARG A 586 5.05 22.47 -50.20
C ARG A 586 6.57 22.59 -50.18
N ARG A 587 7.19 23.16 -51.22
CA ARG A 587 8.65 23.43 -51.26
C ARG A 587 9.08 24.51 -50.26
N ILE A 588 8.17 25.35 -49.78
CA ILE A 588 8.48 26.40 -48.80
C ILE A 588 8.45 25.81 -47.39
N ARG A 589 9.63 25.50 -46.83
CA ARG A 589 9.80 24.94 -45.47
C ARG A 589 9.59 25.96 -44.34
N GLY A 590 9.71 27.26 -44.61
CA GLY A 590 9.61 28.33 -43.60
C GLY A 590 8.22 28.96 -43.51
N PRO A 591 8.02 29.93 -42.60
CA PRO A 591 6.77 30.66 -42.46
C PRO A 591 6.36 31.38 -43.75
N VAL A 592 5.05 31.45 -44.00
CA VAL A 592 4.47 32.15 -45.15
C VAL A 592 3.60 33.33 -44.72
N CYS A 593 3.68 34.44 -45.45
CA CYS A 593 2.77 35.58 -45.38
C CYS A 593 1.95 35.60 -46.66
N VAL A 594 0.64 35.39 -46.56
CA VAL A 594 -0.25 35.34 -47.71
C VAL A 594 -0.87 36.71 -47.93
N VAL A 595 -0.69 37.30 -49.11
CA VAL A 595 -1.25 38.62 -49.45
C VAL A 595 -2.27 38.43 -50.56
N SER A 596 -3.53 38.57 -50.21
CA SER A 596 -4.67 38.33 -51.09
C SER A 596 -5.25 39.66 -51.57
N ILE A 597 -5.61 39.79 -52.85
CA ILE A 597 -6.41 40.92 -53.36
C ILE A 597 -7.78 40.48 -53.86
N ALA A 598 -8.81 41.22 -53.47
CA ALA A 598 -10.19 40.99 -53.90
C ALA A 598 -10.90 42.32 -54.22
N GLY A 599 -12.02 42.25 -54.94
CA GLY A 599 -12.82 43.43 -55.31
C GLY A 599 -13.41 43.34 -56.72
N PRO A 600 -14.19 44.33 -57.15
CA PRO A 600 -14.95 44.27 -58.40
C PRO A 600 -14.08 44.01 -59.64
N TYR A 601 -14.69 43.44 -60.69
CA TYR A 601 -14.01 43.17 -61.96
C TYR A 601 -13.48 44.47 -62.62
N ARG A 602 -12.35 44.37 -63.34
CA ARG A 602 -11.72 45.46 -64.12
C ARG A 602 -11.33 46.73 -63.34
N LYS A 603 -10.78 46.57 -62.12
CA LYS A 603 -10.33 47.69 -61.26
C LYS A 603 -8.82 47.73 -60.96
N GLY A 604 -8.00 47.04 -61.76
CA GLY A 604 -6.54 47.08 -61.61
C GLY A 604 -5.98 46.26 -60.43
N LYS A 605 -6.71 45.25 -59.93
CA LYS A 605 -6.26 44.37 -58.83
C LYS A 605 -4.90 43.74 -59.09
N SER A 606 -4.77 43.02 -60.20
CA SER A 606 -3.54 42.36 -60.61
C SER A 606 -2.38 43.34 -60.79
N PHE A 607 -2.66 44.58 -61.22
CA PHE A 607 -1.68 45.66 -61.30
C PHE A 607 -1.22 46.12 -59.91
N VAL A 608 -2.16 46.47 -59.02
CA VAL A 608 -1.86 46.94 -57.66
C VAL A 608 -1.09 45.88 -56.86
N LEU A 609 -1.52 44.62 -56.91
CA LEU A 609 -0.85 43.53 -56.20
C LEU A 609 0.57 43.26 -56.76
N SER A 610 0.74 43.32 -58.08
CA SER A 610 2.06 43.15 -58.72
C SER A 610 3.01 44.30 -58.37
N GLU A 611 2.53 45.54 -58.50
CA GLU A 611 3.35 46.74 -58.27
C GLU A 611 3.71 46.88 -56.78
N ALA A 612 2.82 46.49 -55.85
CA ALA A 612 3.08 46.51 -54.40
C ALA A 612 4.36 45.74 -54.00
N PHE A 613 4.73 44.70 -54.75
CA PHE A 613 5.91 43.86 -54.51
C PHE A 613 7.00 44.02 -55.57
N ASN A 614 6.91 45.06 -56.41
CA ASN A 614 7.83 45.30 -57.53
C ASN A 614 7.97 44.08 -58.46
N GLN A 615 6.86 43.36 -58.71
CA GLN A 615 6.77 42.17 -59.56
C GLN A 615 5.96 42.46 -60.85
N PRO A 616 6.42 43.34 -61.76
CA PRO A 616 5.64 43.75 -62.91
C PRO A 616 5.33 42.56 -63.83
N GLN A 617 4.11 42.50 -64.36
CA GLN A 617 3.65 41.51 -65.35
C GLN A 617 3.58 40.04 -64.89
N VAL A 618 3.54 39.77 -63.58
CA VAL A 618 3.42 38.40 -63.05
C VAL A 618 2.03 37.81 -63.24
N PHE A 619 0.98 38.60 -63.01
CA PHE A 619 -0.41 38.21 -63.25
C PHE A 619 -0.89 38.73 -64.63
N PRO A 620 -1.69 37.96 -65.37
CA PRO A 620 -2.21 38.39 -66.67
C PRO A 620 -3.11 39.63 -66.51
N LEU A 621 -2.89 40.65 -67.35
CA LEU A 621 -3.71 41.88 -67.39
C LEU A 621 -4.64 41.83 -68.59
N GLY A 622 -5.94 42.06 -68.35
CA GLY A 622 -6.92 42.25 -69.40
C GLY A 622 -7.27 43.69 -69.70
N HIS A 623 -7.48 44.17 -70.93
CA HIS A 623 -7.46 43.54 -72.24
C HIS A 623 -8.83 43.79 -72.91
N HIS A 624 -9.79 42.90 -72.65
CA HIS A 624 -11.11 42.91 -73.29
C HIS A 624 -12.28 42.90 -72.29
N MET A 625 -13.52 43.04 -72.77
CA MET A 625 -14.74 43.03 -71.94
C MET A 625 -15.08 41.64 -71.32
N GLU A 626 -14.10 40.76 -71.18
CA GLU A 626 -14.25 39.43 -70.56
C GLU A 626 -13.47 39.42 -69.23
N ALA A 627 -13.89 38.62 -68.25
CA ALA A 627 -13.17 38.49 -66.98
C ALA A 627 -11.88 37.69 -67.21
N GLU A 628 -10.71 38.28 -66.91
CA GLU A 628 -9.43 37.68 -67.31
C GLU A 628 -8.82 36.77 -66.22
N THR A 629 -8.96 37.13 -64.94
CA THR A 629 -8.57 36.25 -63.82
C THR A 629 -9.78 35.40 -63.43
N MET A 630 -9.73 34.10 -63.71
CA MET A 630 -10.74 33.14 -63.28
C MET A 630 -10.17 32.28 -62.15
N GLY A 631 -10.93 32.07 -61.07
CA GLY A 631 -10.45 31.35 -59.89
C GLY A 631 -9.50 32.15 -59.01
N ILE A 632 -8.53 31.48 -58.38
CA ILE A 632 -7.48 32.07 -57.54
C ILE A 632 -6.12 31.72 -58.13
N TRP A 633 -5.29 32.73 -58.35
CA TRP A 633 -3.94 32.60 -58.89
C TRP A 633 -2.92 32.86 -57.80
N SER A 634 -1.81 32.12 -57.81
CA SER A 634 -0.74 32.25 -56.81
C SER A 634 0.60 32.61 -57.43
N TRP A 635 1.37 33.41 -56.70
CA TRP A 635 2.76 33.71 -57.01
C TRP A 635 3.60 33.75 -55.74
N ILE A 636 4.74 33.05 -55.75
CA ILE A 636 5.70 33.08 -54.63
C ILE A 636 6.70 34.19 -54.92
N VAL A 637 6.74 35.21 -54.06
CA VAL A 637 7.68 36.32 -54.20
C VAL A 637 9.11 35.78 -53.97
N PRO A 638 10.07 36.01 -54.88
CA PRO A 638 11.43 35.49 -54.73
C PRO A 638 12.21 36.06 -53.53
N GLU A 639 11.88 37.29 -53.12
CA GLU A 639 12.50 37.98 -51.99
C GLU A 639 12.08 37.37 -50.64
N LYS A 640 13.04 37.31 -49.70
CA LYS A 640 12.79 36.89 -48.32
C LYS A 640 12.57 38.11 -47.44
N PHE A 641 11.52 38.06 -46.63
CA PHE A 641 11.16 39.13 -45.72
C PHE A 641 11.50 38.74 -44.29
N ARG A 642 11.67 39.72 -43.40
CA ARG A 642 11.96 39.52 -41.98
C ARG A 642 10.92 40.23 -41.13
N ASP A 643 10.48 39.57 -40.06
CA ASP A 643 9.60 40.19 -39.08
C ASP A 643 10.40 41.04 -38.07
N ALA A 644 9.71 41.69 -37.12
CA ALA A 644 10.33 42.49 -36.07
C ALA A 644 11.27 41.70 -35.13
N LYS A 645 11.20 40.36 -35.14
CA LYS A 645 12.05 39.46 -34.36
C LYS A 645 13.21 38.89 -35.18
N GLY A 646 13.35 39.27 -36.45
CA GLY A 646 14.37 38.81 -37.38
C GLY A 646 14.09 37.46 -38.03
N GLN A 647 12.91 36.86 -37.82
CA GLN A 647 12.50 35.60 -38.42
C GLN A 647 12.24 35.79 -39.92
N GLU A 648 12.88 34.96 -40.76
CA GLU A 648 12.65 34.99 -42.21
C GLU A 648 11.32 34.32 -42.58
N PHE A 649 10.59 34.94 -43.49
CA PHE A 649 9.35 34.41 -44.07
C PHE A 649 9.26 34.68 -45.57
N THR A 650 8.38 33.94 -46.24
CA THR A 650 8.14 34.04 -47.69
C THR A 650 6.78 34.65 -47.96
N VAL A 651 6.68 35.59 -48.89
CA VAL A 651 5.40 36.17 -49.29
C VAL A 651 4.79 35.37 -50.45
N VAL A 652 3.51 35.02 -50.31
CA VAL A 652 2.71 34.38 -51.36
C VAL A 652 1.59 35.34 -51.74
N LEU A 653 1.55 35.75 -53.00
CA LEU A 653 0.54 36.65 -53.55
C LEU A 653 -0.61 35.82 -54.11
N LEU A 654 -1.84 36.17 -53.73
CA LEU A 654 -3.07 35.57 -54.26
C LEU A 654 -3.90 36.62 -54.99
N ASP A 655 -4.13 36.41 -56.28
CA ASP A 655 -5.02 37.26 -57.11
C ASP A 655 -6.31 36.51 -57.42
N SER A 656 -7.45 37.15 -57.17
CA SER A 656 -8.77 36.54 -57.34
C SER A 656 -9.52 37.06 -58.56
N GLU A 657 -10.47 36.24 -59.01
CA GLU A 657 -11.58 36.69 -59.86
C GLU A 657 -12.29 37.93 -59.26
N GLY A 658 -12.80 38.79 -60.14
CA GLY A 658 -13.51 40.01 -59.74
C GLY A 658 -14.97 39.76 -59.41
N ILE A 659 -15.42 40.31 -58.30
CA ILE A 659 -16.81 40.25 -57.83
C ILE A 659 -17.69 41.09 -58.80
N ASP A 660 -18.93 40.65 -59.08
CA ASP A 660 -19.91 41.36 -59.94
C ASP A 660 -19.64 41.37 -61.46
N ALA A 661 -19.01 40.33 -62.03
CA ALA A 661 -18.99 40.18 -63.49
C ALA A 661 -20.42 39.92 -64.00
N ALA A 662 -20.85 40.58 -65.08
CA ALA A 662 -22.21 40.48 -65.66
C ALA A 662 -22.67 39.06 -66.09
N ASN A 663 -21.80 38.04 -65.94
CA ASN A 663 -22.06 36.63 -66.22
C ASN A 663 -21.99 35.74 -64.96
N GLY A 664 -21.82 36.29 -63.75
CA GLY A 664 -21.73 35.54 -62.49
C GLY A 664 -23.11 35.19 -61.93
N GLN A 665 -23.39 33.90 -61.70
CA GLN A 665 -24.51 33.48 -60.86
C GLN A 665 -24.08 33.72 -59.40
N GLY A 666 -24.70 34.67 -58.69
CA GLY A 666 -24.23 35.24 -57.41
C GLY A 666 -23.97 34.32 -56.20
N LEU A 667 -24.04 32.99 -56.35
CA LEU A 667 -23.60 32.02 -55.34
C LEU A 667 -22.09 31.72 -55.41
N ASP A 668 -21.46 31.87 -56.58
CA ASP A 668 -20.08 31.43 -56.82
C ASP A 668 -19.01 32.47 -56.39
N ASP A 669 -19.36 33.77 -56.44
CA ASP A 669 -18.45 34.87 -56.08
C ASP A 669 -18.11 34.85 -54.57
N ASN A 670 -19.07 34.41 -53.75
CA ASN A 670 -18.89 34.31 -52.30
C ASN A 670 -17.89 33.22 -51.90
N GLN A 671 -17.79 32.13 -52.67
CA GLN A 671 -16.89 31.01 -52.38
C GLN A 671 -15.42 31.40 -52.58
N ILE A 672 -15.10 32.05 -53.70
CA ILE A 672 -13.75 32.55 -53.99
C ILE A 672 -13.36 33.62 -52.98
N PHE A 673 -14.26 34.57 -52.70
CA PHE A 673 -13.98 35.60 -51.71
C PHE A 673 -13.73 35.01 -50.31
N THR A 674 -14.53 34.03 -49.89
CA THR A 674 -14.35 33.34 -48.61
C THR A 674 -12.99 32.64 -48.53
N LEU A 675 -12.57 31.95 -49.59
CA LEU A 675 -11.22 31.34 -49.65
C LEU A 675 -10.10 32.37 -49.54
N MET A 676 -10.22 33.49 -50.29
CA MET A 676 -9.21 34.55 -50.26
C MET A 676 -9.03 35.13 -48.86
N VAL A 677 -10.13 35.29 -48.13
CA VAL A 677 -10.15 35.77 -46.75
C VAL A 677 -9.53 34.75 -45.79
N LEU A 678 -9.94 33.48 -45.86
CA LEU A 678 -9.42 32.42 -44.98
C LEU A 678 -7.93 32.17 -45.18
N LEU A 679 -7.44 32.27 -46.42
CA LEU A 679 -6.04 32.06 -46.76
C LEU A 679 -5.17 33.28 -46.45
N ALA A 680 -5.71 34.50 -46.53
CA ALA A 680 -4.97 35.75 -46.34
C ALA A 680 -4.28 35.85 -44.96
N SER A 681 -3.11 36.47 -44.94
CA SER A 681 -2.51 37.16 -43.79
C SER A 681 -2.80 38.66 -43.88
N VAL A 682 -2.74 39.19 -45.11
CA VAL A 682 -3.15 40.55 -45.47
C VAL A 682 -4.16 40.43 -46.61
N LEU A 683 -5.33 41.05 -46.45
CA LEU A 683 -6.34 41.13 -47.50
C LEU A 683 -6.44 42.58 -47.99
N ILE A 684 -6.17 42.79 -49.28
CA ILE A 684 -6.36 44.06 -49.97
C ILE A 684 -7.73 44.02 -50.64
N TYR A 685 -8.65 44.86 -50.19
CA TYR A 685 -9.95 45.01 -50.84
C TYR A 685 -9.96 46.28 -51.71
N ASN A 686 -10.13 46.12 -53.01
CA ASN A 686 -10.09 47.21 -53.99
C ASN A 686 -11.53 47.58 -54.42
N SER A 687 -12.01 48.80 -54.12
CA SER A 687 -13.37 49.29 -54.43
C SER A 687 -13.37 50.45 -55.47
N GLN A 688 -14.53 50.80 -56.05
CA GLN A 688 -14.66 51.94 -56.99
C GLN A 688 -15.29 53.20 -56.34
N GLY A 689 -14.74 54.38 -56.68
CA GLY A 689 -15.54 55.58 -56.99
C GLY A 689 -15.05 56.94 -56.46
N VAL A 690 -14.70 57.87 -57.36
CA VAL A 690 -14.67 59.33 -57.14
C VAL A 690 -16.12 59.81 -57.03
N PRO A 691 -16.48 60.72 -56.10
CA PRO A 691 -17.83 61.25 -56.00
C PRO A 691 -18.37 61.87 -57.28
N THR A 692 -19.65 61.62 -57.56
CA THR A 692 -20.37 62.38 -58.57
C THR A 692 -20.62 63.81 -58.09
N ARG A 693 -21.02 64.73 -59.00
CA ARG A 693 -21.20 66.16 -58.68
C ARG A 693 -22.27 66.47 -57.60
N ARG A 694 -23.03 65.47 -57.14
CA ARG A 694 -23.93 65.56 -55.96
C ARG A 694 -23.30 65.00 -54.68
N ASP A 695 -22.25 64.21 -54.78
CA ASP A 695 -21.47 63.69 -53.64
C ASP A 695 -20.32 64.65 -53.25
N LEU A 696 -20.00 65.62 -54.11
CA LEU A 696 -18.96 66.63 -53.87
C LEU A 696 -19.29 67.70 -52.80
N GLU A 697 -20.53 67.75 -52.31
CA GLU A 697 -20.87 68.52 -51.09
C GLU A 697 -20.65 67.70 -49.79
N GLY A 698 -20.32 66.41 -49.90
CA GLY A 698 -20.07 65.49 -48.79
C GLY A 698 -18.71 64.79 -48.82
N LEU A 699 -17.76 65.23 -49.66
CA LEU A 699 -16.43 64.61 -49.77
C LEU A 699 -15.24 65.42 -49.25
N GLU A 700 -15.47 66.46 -48.46
CA GLU A 700 -14.51 66.78 -47.40
C GLU A 700 -14.50 65.69 -46.30
N ASP A 701 -15.55 64.86 -46.20
CA ASP A 701 -15.71 63.89 -45.10
C ASP A 701 -15.01 62.53 -45.30
N VAL A 702 -14.73 62.04 -46.51
CA VAL A 702 -14.22 60.64 -46.68
C VAL A 702 -12.71 60.50 -46.44
N THR A 703 -11.97 61.62 -46.39
CA THR A 703 -10.58 61.63 -45.92
C THR A 703 -10.45 61.74 -44.39
N GLN A 704 -11.54 61.96 -43.64
CA GLN A 704 -11.49 62.05 -42.16
C GLN A 704 -12.63 61.36 -41.39
N ALA A 705 -13.65 60.79 -42.01
CA ALA A 705 -14.72 60.08 -41.30
C ALA A 705 -15.41 59.01 -42.15
N ILE A 706 -15.66 57.86 -41.52
CA ILE A 706 -16.56 56.80 -41.98
C ILE A 706 -17.93 57.41 -42.37
N PRO A 707 -18.61 56.93 -43.44
CA PRO A 707 -19.95 57.42 -43.82
C PRO A 707 -20.90 57.48 -42.61
N ARG A 708 -21.73 58.53 -42.47
CA ARG A 708 -22.59 58.75 -41.26
C ARG A 708 -23.54 57.60 -40.92
N ASP A 709 -23.82 56.71 -41.88
CA ASP A 709 -24.63 55.49 -41.70
C ASP A 709 -23.82 54.29 -41.18
N CYS A 710 -22.51 54.43 -41.01
CA CYS A 710 -21.57 53.42 -40.53
C CYS A 710 -20.77 53.94 -39.31
N ILE A 711 -20.58 53.09 -38.30
CA ILE A 711 -19.92 53.45 -37.02
C ILE A 711 -18.40 53.45 -37.16
N ASP A 712 -17.86 52.47 -37.89
CA ASP A 712 -16.43 52.30 -38.16
C ASP A 712 -16.19 51.62 -39.52
N ILE A 713 -14.93 51.43 -39.90
CA ILE A 713 -14.57 50.75 -41.16
C ILE A 713 -15.12 49.32 -41.17
N LYS A 714 -15.20 48.67 -40.01
CA LYS A 714 -15.76 47.31 -39.87
C LYS A 714 -17.27 47.31 -40.19
N ASP A 715 -18.01 48.30 -39.73
CA ASP A 715 -19.44 48.50 -40.02
C ASP A 715 -19.68 48.84 -41.50
N TYR A 716 -18.76 49.55 -42.15
CA TYR A 716 -18.78 49.74 -43.60
C TYR A 716 -18.68 48.41 -44.36
N PHE A 717 -17.74 47.53 -43.99
CA PHE A 717 -17.62 46.19 -44.59
C PHE A 717 -18.88 45.34 -44.35
N LEU A 718 -19.45 45.35 -43.13
CA LEU A 718 -20.66 44.59 -42.81
C LEU A 718 -21.89 45.07 -43.58
N LYS A 719 -22.11 46.38 -43.66
CA LYS A 719 -23.33 46.95 -44.27
C LYS A 719 -23.29 47.02 -45.79
N LYS A 720 -22.16 47.44 -46.37
CA LYS A 720 -22.06 47.71 -47.82
C LYS A 720 -21.55 46.50 -48.61
N LEU A 721 -20.80 45.61 -47.98
CA LEU A 721 -20.04 44.54 -48.66
C LEU A 721 -20.67 43.17 -48.45
N PHE A 722 -21.07 42.85 -47.21
CA PHE A 722 -21.82 41.63 -46.89
C PHE A 722 -23.35 41.80 -46.96
N GLN A 723 -23.82 42.99 -47.34
CA GLN A 723 -25.24 43.33 -47.55
C GLN A 723 -26.16 42.92 -46.38
N VAL A 724 -25.70 43.07 -45.13
CA VAL A 724 -26.48 42.76 -43.94
C VAL A 724 -27.52 43.86 -43.71
N GLN A 725 -28.63 43.84 -44.46
CA GLN A 725 -29.79 44.69 -44.20
C GLN A 725 -30.92 43.90 -43.53
N ASN A 726 -31.60 44.57 -42.59
CA ASN A 726 -32.72 44.07 -41.79
C ASN A 726 -33.83 43.44 -42.65
N SER A 727 -33.84 42.12 -42.85
CA SER A 727 -35.08 41.33 -43.05
C SER A 727 -34.86 39.80 -43.08
N SER A 728 -35.69 39.08 -42.32
CA SER A 728 -35.89 37.61 -42.25
C SER A 728 -34.80 36.74 -41.60
N VAL A 729 -35.23 35.63 -40.97
CA VAL A 729 -34.47 34.72 -40.09
C VAL A 729 -33.23 34.09 -40.76
N VAL A 730 -33.17 34.07 -42.10
CA VAL A 730 -32.01 33.57 -42.86
C VAL A 730 -30.84 34.60 -42.88
N GLY A 731 -31.11 35.89 -42.68
CA GLY A 731 -30.08 36.94 -42.63
C GLY A 731 -29.30 37.06 -41.31
N GLN A 732 -29.73 36.36 -40.24
CA GLN A 732 -29.03 36.38 -38.95
C GLN A 732 -27.81 35.46 -38.90
N GLU A 733 -27.77 34.39 -39.69
CA GLU A 733 -26.61 33.48 -39.75
C GLU A 733 -25.48 34.05 -40.61
N SER A 734 -25.80 34.63 -41.77
CA SER A 734 -24.81 35.29 -42.64
C SER A 734 -24.16 36.52 -41.98
N GLY A 735 -24.92 37.31 -41.20
CA GLY A 735 -24.39 38.42 -40.41
C GLY A 735 -23.40 37.98 -39.33
N LYS A 736 -23.69 36.89 -38.60
CA LYS A 736 -22.77 36.30 -37.61
C LYS A 736 -21.51 35.71 -38.24
N VAL A 737 -21.63 35.11 -39.43
CA VAL A 737 -20.48 34.60 -40.19
C VAL A 737 -19.59 35.75 -40.66
N ALA A 738 -20.17 36.84 -41.17
CA ALA A 738 -19.40 38.03 -41.57
C ALA A 738 -18.69 38.70 -40.38
N GLU A 739 -19.37 38.83 -39.22
CA GLU A 739 -18.76 39.34 -37.99
C GLU A 739 -17.61 38.44 -37.48
N SER A 740 -17.79 37.13 -37.55
CA SER A 740 -16.76 36.14 -37.19
C SER A 740 -15.55 36.24 -38.13
N ILE A 741 -15.77 36.34 -39.44
CA ILE A 741 -14.71 36.49 -40.44
C ILE A 741 -13.91 37.78 -40.20
N LEU A 742 -14.58 38.90 -39.91
CA LEU A 742 -13.90 40.17 -39.62
C LEU A 742 -13.16 40.16 -38.27
N SER A 743 -13.51 39.27 -37.34
CA SER A 743 -12.77 39.12 -36.08
C SER A 743 -11.36 38.52 -36.23
N PHE A 744 -11.08 37.86 -37.37
CA PHE A 744 -9.74 37.33 -37.68
C PHE A 744 -8.73 38.41 -38.08
N PHE A 745 -9.17 39.63 -38.42
CA PHE A 745 -8.28 40.73 -38.78
C PHE A 745 -8.09 41.68 -37.58
N PRO A 746 -6.87 41.84 -37.05
CA PRO A 746 -6.61 42.65 -35.87
C PRO A 746 -6.66 44.17 -36.12
N GLY A 747 -6.76 44.60 -37.38
CA GLY A 747 -6.82 46.01 -37.77
C GLY A 747 -7.27 46.19 -39.22
N PHE A 748 -7.79 47.39 -39.53
CA PHE A 748 -8.26 47.79 -40.85
C PHE A 748 -7.58 49.11 -41.25
N GLU A 749 -6.95 49.14 -42.41
CA GLU A 749 -6.30 50.32 -42.98
C GLU A 749 -7.04 50.75 -44.24
N ALA A 750 -7.17 52.05 -44.47
CA ALA A 750 -7.76 52.63 -45.67
C ALA A 750 -6.73 53.51 -46.38
N PHE A 751 -6.58 53.34 -47.69
CA PHE A 751 -5.62 54.08 -48.50
C PHE A 751 -6.27 54.55 -49.81
N ALA A 752 -6.17 55.84 -50.11
CA ALA A 752 -6.73 56.43 -51.32
C ALA A 752 -5.63 56.65 -52.37
N LEU A 753 -5.79 56.04 -53.55
CA LEU A 753 -4.91 56.27 -54.70
C LEU A 753 -5.59 57.23 -55.69
N PRO A 754 -4.93 58.31 -56.12
CA PRO A 754 -5.45 59.17 -57.18
C PRO A 754 -5.49 58.41 -58.52
N PRO A 755 -6.23 58.86 -59.54
CA PRO A 755 -6.26 58.18 -60.83
C PRO A 755 -4.86 58.22 -61.51
N PRO A 756 -4.42 57.11 -62.14
CA PRO A 756 -3.10 57.03 -62.80
C PRO A 756 -2.96 58.00 -63.97
N THR A 757 -4.02 58.17 -64.75
CA THR A 757 -4.12 59.10 -65.89
C THR A 757 -5.58 59.21 -66.32
N THR A 758 -5.92 60.27 -67.07
CA THR A 758 -7.21 60.42 -67.75
C THR A 758 -7.22 59.79 -69.14
N ASP A 759 -6.05 59.41 -69.67
CA ASP A 759 -5.90 58.81 -71.00
C ASP A 759 -6.08 57.29 -70.97
N ILE A 760 -7.14 56.82 -71.65
CA ILE A 760 -7.51 55.40 -71.74
C ILE A 760 -6.44 54.58 -72.47
N GLU A 761 -5.74 55.15 -73.45
CA GLU A 761 -4.70 54.44 -74.22
C GLU A 761 -3.43 54.23 -73.36
N VAL A 762 -3.10 55.19 -72.49
CA VAL A 762 -1.99 55.06 -71.53
C VAL A 762 -2.32 54.01 -70.45
N LEU A 763 -3.59 53.91 -70.02
CA LEU A 763 -4.06 52.87 -69.09
C LEU A 763 -3.97 51.45 -69.64
N ARG A 764 -4.00 51.28 -70.98
CA ARG A 764 -3.87 49.95 -71.60
C ARG A 764 -2.47 49.36 -71.42
N SER A 765 -1.44 50.19 -71.24
CA SER A 765 -0.06 49.73 -71.00
C SER A 765 0.67 50.65 -70.03
N ILE A 766 0.23 50.63 -68.77
CA ILE A 766 0.78 51.45 -67.68
C ILE A 766 2.30 51.22 -67.52
N HIS A 767 2.77 49.98 -67.67
CA HIS A 767 4.19 49.65 -67.50
C HIS A 767 5.09 50.20 -68.63
N ALA A 768 4.57 50.32 -69.86
CA ALA A 768 5.35 50.85 -70.99
C ALA A 768 5.37 52.39 -71.01
N ASN A 769 4.42 53.04 -70.34
CA ASN A 769 4.19 54.48 -70.39
C ASN A 769 4.37 55.16 -69.01
N LYS A 770 5.29 54.67 -68.16
CA LYS A 770 5.50 55.20 -66.80
C LYS A 770 5.75 56.72 -66.74
N SER A 771 6.35 57.29 -67.78
CA SER A 771 6.62 58.74 -67.89
C SER A 771 5.37 59.59 -68.14
N LEU A 772 4.25 58.99 -68.54
CA LEU A 772 2.98 59.67 -68.86
C LEU A 772 1.92 59.50 -67.75
N ILE A 773 2.31 58.91 -66.61
CA ILE A 773 1.46 58.69 -65.44
C ILE A 773 1.52 59.91 -64.52
N ASN A 774 0.40 60.22 -63.87
CA ASN A 774 0.31 61.26 -62.85
C ASN A 774 1.37 61.06 -61.74
N PRO A 775 2.29 62.01 -61.52
CA PRO A 775 3.31 61.91 -60.48
C PRO A 775 2.74 61.68 -59.07
N SER A 776 1.56 62.24 -58.76
CA SER A 776 0.90 62.02 -57.48
C SER A 776 0.40 60.58 -57.30
N PHE A 777 0.06 59.88 -58.39
CA PHE A 777 -0.24 58.45 -58.35
C PHE A 777 1.01 57.62 -58.13
N LEU A 778 2.12 57.97 -58.78
CA LEU A 778 3.40 57.27 -58.56
C LEU A 778 3.89 57.43 -57.11
N SER A 779 3.80 58.65 -56.57
CA SER A 779 4.11 58.93 -55.16
C SER A 779 3.17 58.16 -54.22
N GLY A 780 1.85 58.24 -54.46
CA GLY A 780 0.86 57.52 -53.64
C GLY A 780 1.01 56.00 -53.73
N MET A 781 1.49 55.46 -54.86
CA MET A 781 1.80 54.04 -54.99
C MET A 781 3.03 53.64 -54.17
N GLU A 782 4.04 54.50 -54.03
CA GLU A 782 5.18 54.23 -53.15
C GLU A 782 4.76 54.30 -51.68
N ASP A 783 3.93 55.28 -51.29
CA ASP A 783 3.33 55.35 -49.95
C ASP A 783 2.48 54.10 -49.65
N PHE A 784 1.75 53.58 -50.65
CA PHE A 784 1.00 52.34 -50.53
C PHE A 784 1.91 51.13 -50.36
N LYS A 785 3.04 51.05 -51.09
CA LYS A 785 4.05 50.00 -50.90
C LYS A 785 4.59 50.01 -49.48
N ASP A 786 4.86 51.19 -48.92
CA ASP A 786 5.34 51.33 -47.55
C ASP A 786 4.29 50.95 -46.50
N LEU A 787 3.01 51.22 -46.76
CA LEU A 787 1.92 50.68 -45.94
C LEU A 787 1.89 49.15 -45.99
N VAL A 788 1.89 48.56 -47.19
CA VAL A 788 1.85 47.09 -47.37
C VAL A 788 3.04 46.44 -46.65
N ARG A 789 4.27 46.95 -46.84
CA ARG A 789 5.48 46.44 -46.18
C ARG A 789 5.38 46.44 -44.65
N ARG A 790 4.76 47.47 -44.05
CA ARG A 790 4.60 47.58 -42.59
C ARG A 790 3.62 46.56 -42.01
N VAL A 791 2.62 46.14 -42.79
CA VAL A 791 1.58 45.21 -42.32
C VAL A 791 1.88 43.74 -42.64
N LEU A 792 3.00 43.45 -43.32
CA LEU A 792 3.40 42.06 -43.60
C LEU A 792 3.77 41.33 -42.32
N LEU A 793 2.99 40.31 -42.00
CA LEU A 793 3.25 39.39 -40.91
C LEU A 793 3.00 37.96 -41.38
N PRO A 794 3.81 36.98 -40.93
CA PRO A 794 3.54 35.58 -41.19
C PRO A 794 2.11 35.20 -40.77
N LYS A 795 1.46 34.34 -41.56
CA LYS A 795 0.15 33.81 -41.23
C LYS A 795 0.26 33.05 -39.92
N LYS A 796 -0.49 33.49 -38.92
CA LYS A 796 -0.54 32.81 -37.62
C LYS A 796 -1.45 31.59 -37.71
N SER A 797 -1.06 30.52 -37.02
CA SER A 797 -1.95 29.41 -36.71
C SER A 797 -2.92 29.83 -35.58
N ILE A 798 -4.01 29.08 -35.35
CA ILE A 798 -4.92 29.33 -34.22
C ILE A 798 -4.19 29.13 -32.88
N ASN A 799 -3.19 28.25 -32.82
CA ASN A 799 -2.42 28.04 -31.60
C ASN A 799 -1.47 29.23 -31.40
N VAL A 800 -1.52 29.81 -30.20
CA VAL A 800 -0.73 30.99 -29.83
C VAL A 800 0.77 30.70 -30.00
N GLY A 801 1.41 31.39 -30.95
CA GLY A 801 2.86 31.31 -31.19
C GLY A 801 3.29 30.51 -32.43
N GLU A 802 2.35 29.92 -33.17
CA GLU A 802 2.65 29.14 -34.38
C GLU A 802 2.49 29.96 -35.67
N SER A 803 3.35 29.73 -36.66
CA SER A 803 3.24 30.31 -38.01
C SER A 803 3.00 29.21 -39.05
N VAL A 804 2.11 29.47 -40.00
CA VAL A 804 1.82 28.53 -41.10
C VAL A 804 3.02 28.46 -42.03
N THR A 805 3.46 27.26 -42.39
CA THR A 805 4.50 26.99 -43.40
C THR A 805 3.87 26.81 -44.78
N GLY A 806 4.66 26.75 -45.85
CA GLY A 806 4.09 26.50 -47.19
C GLY A 806 3.42 25.14 -47.34
N GLU A 807 3.95 24.12 -46.67
CA GLU A 807 3.31 22.80 -46.56
C GLU A 807 1.99 22.87 -45.81
N GLY A 808 1.94 23.60 -44.68
CA GLY A 808 0.69 23.84 -43.95
C GLY A 808 -0.32 24.63 -44.78
N LEU A 809 0.13 25.63 -45.55
CA LEU A 809 -0.74 26.40 -46.44
C LEU A 809 -1.32 25.53 -47.55
N ALA A 810 -0.54 24.63 -48.16
CA ALA A 810 -1.02 23.70 -49.17
C ALA A 810 -2.14 22.80 -48.62
N ALA A 811 -1.96 22.25 -47.42
CA ALA A 811 -2.98 21.44 -46.76
C ALA A 811 -4.26 22.25 -46.44
N LEU A 812 -4.12 23.49 -45.98
CA LEU A 812 -5.26 24.37 -45.74
C LEU A 812 -6.05 24.66 -47.03
N VAL A 813 -5.36 24.88 -48.16
CA VAL A 813 -6.01 25.08 -49.46
C VAL A 813 -6.85 23.86 -49.85
N GLU A 814 -6.28 22.65 -49.75
CA GLU A 814 -6.97 21.38 -50.05
C GLU A 814 -8.22 21.21 -49.17
N LEU A 815 -8.07 21.38 -47.86
CA LEU A 815 -9.16 21.20 -46.88
C LEU A 815 -10.26 22.24 -47.04
N TYR A 816 -9.93 23.52 -47.28
CA TYR A 816 -10.93 24.56 -47.46
C TYR A 816 -11.70 24.42 -48.78
N VAL A 817 -11.03 24.04 -49.87
CA VAL A 817 -11.71 23.77 -51.14
C VAL A 817 -12.63 22.55 -51.02
N GLN A 818 -12.20 21.50 -50.33
CA GLN A 818 -13.05 20.34 -50.04
C GLN A 818 -14.29 20.73 -49.21
N ALA A 819 -14.11 21.55 -48.17
CA ALA A 819 -15.20 22.01 -47.33
C ALA A 819 -16.21 22.85 -48.12
N ILE A 820 -15.76 23.78 -48.96
CA ILE A 820 -16.62 24.65 -49.78
C ILE A 820 -17.41 23.87 -50.84
N ASN A 821 -16.81 22.83 -51.41
CA ASN A 821 -17.50 21.96 -52.36
C ASN A 821 -18.55 21.05 -51.70
N THR A 822 -18.58 20.93 -50.37
CA THR A 822 -19.49 20.05 -49.64
C THR A 822 -20.72 20.83 -49.13
N PRO A 823 -21.94 20.54 -49.61
CA PRO A 823 -23.14 21.28 -49.20
C PRO A 823 -23.35 21.25 -47.68
N GLY A 824 -23.56 22.42 -47.06
CA GLY A 824 -23.82 22.56 -45.63
C GLY A 824 -22.57 22.50 -44.73
N MET A 825 -21.39 22.28 -45.28
CA MET A 825 -20.12 22.34 -44.55
C MET A 825 -19.57 23.77 -44.55
N VAL A 826 -19.30 24.32 -43.37
CA VAL A 826 -18.60 25.58 -43.21
C VAL A 826 -17.12 25.27 -42.96
N PRO A 827 -16.16 25.88 -43.70
CA PRO A 827 -14.74 25.68 -43.47
C PRO A 827 -14.37 26.06 -42.03
N ASN A 828 -13.97 25.06 -41.22
CA ASN A 828 -13.50 25.29 -39.86
C ASN A 828 -11.96 25.27 -39.85
N VAL A 829 -11.38 26.45 -39.59
CA VAL A 829 -9.92 26.68 -39.53
C VAL A 829 -9.24 25.77 -38.52
N GLN A 830 -9.87 25.53 -37.36
CA GLN A 830 -9.31 24.70 -36.29
C GLN A 830 -9.28 23.23 -36.70
N ASN A 831 -10.41 22.70 -37.16
CA ASN A 831 -10.50 21.29 -37.55
C ASN A 831 -9.56 20.96 -38.70
N ALA A 832 -9.42 21.88 -39.68
CA ALA A 832 -8.50 21.69 -40.79
C ALA A 832 -7.03 21.67 -40.33
N TRP A 833 -6.66 22.54 -39.39
CA TRP A 833 -5.32 22.56 -38.82
C TRP A 833 -5.04 21.32 -37.98
N ASP A 834 -5.98 20.90 -37.13
CA ASP A 834 -5.84 19.70 -36.29
C ASP A 834 -5.69 18.44 -37.15
N GLN A 835 -6.45 18.31 -38.25
CA GLN A 835 -6.33 17.20 -39.18
C GLN A 835 -4.97 17.18 -39.90
N PHE A 836 -4.45 18.35 -40.31
CA PHE A 836 -3.10 18.46 -40.88
C PHE A 836 -2.03 18.04 -39.86
N LEU A 837 -2.15 18.52 -38.61
CA LEU A 837 -1.22 18.18 -37.53
C LEU A 837 -1.22 16.67 -37.25
N GLU A 838 -2.39 16.06 -37.12
CA GLU A 838 -2.54 14.63 -36.85
C GLU A 838 -1.94 13.79 -37.99
N THR A 839 -2.23 14.13 -39.24
CA THR A 839 -1.71 13.42 -40.42
C THR A 839 -0.18 13.50 -40.46
N LYS A 840 0.38 14.72 -40.35
CA LYS A 840 1.83 14.93 -40.43
C LYS A 840 2.58 14.25 -39.29
N CYS A 841 2.05 14.29 -38.07
CA CYS A 841 2.68 13.63 -36.92
C CYS A 841 2.58 12.11 -37.03
N SER A 842 1.46 11.57 -37.51
CA SER A 842 1.28 10.13 -37.74
C SER A 842 2.26 9.58 -38.76
N ASP A 843 2.43 10.27 -39.90
CA ASP A 843 3.35 9.84 -40.96
C ASP A 843 4.81 9.87 -40.49
N ALA A 844 5.20 10.93 -39.78
CA ALA A 844 6.56 11.06 -39.23
C ALA A 844 6.84 10.01 -38.16
N MET A 845 5.85 9.70 -37.32
CA MET A 845 5.93 8.67 -36.28
C MET A 845 6.06 7.26 -36.89
N LYS A 846 5.28 6.96 -37.92
CA LYS A 846 5.38 5.69 -38.64
C LYS A 846 6.76 5.51 -39.27
N TYR A 847 7.27 6.55 -39.93
CA TYR A 847 8.62 6.50 -40.51
C TYR A 847 9.70 6.25 -39.46
N ALA A 848 9.60 6.90 -38.29
CA ALA A 848 10.55 6.71 -37.18
C ALA A 848 10.48 5.30 -36.57
N LEU A 849 9.29 4.70 -36.50
CA LEU A 849 9.06 3.35 -36.00
C LEU A 849 9.61 2.28 -36.97
N ASP A 850 9.28 2.39 -38.26
CA ASP A 850 9.79 1.48 -39.30
C ASP A 850 11.34 1.49 -39.33
N ALA A 851 11.95 2.67 -39.17
CA ALA A 851 13.40 2.82 -39.09
C ALA A 851 14.00 2.19 -37.81
N TYR A 852 13.31 2.32 -36.67
CA TYR A 852 13.71 1.69 -35.41
C TYR A 852 13.70 0.16 -35.53
N GLU A 853 12.59 -0.41 -36.02
CA GLU A 853 12.43 -1.86 -36.18
C GLU A 853 13.52 -2.44 -37.07
N ALA A 854 13.74 -1.84 -38.25
CA ALA A 854 14.75 -2.30 -39.20
C ALA A 854 16.16 -2.26 -38.58
N THR A 855 16.48 -1.20 -37.82
CA THR A 855 17.79 -1.04 -37.19
C THR A 855 17.98 -2.02 -36.03
N MET A 856 16.98 -2.21 -35.18
CA MET A 856 17.01 -3.19 -34.08
C MET A 856 17.16 -4.61 -34.61
N ALA A 857 16.39 -4.97 -35.65
CA ALA A 857 16.48 -6.28 -36.29
C ALA A 857 17.88 -6.53 -36.87
N LEU A 858 18.47 -5.54 -37.55
CA LEU A 858 19.83 -5.64 -38.09
C LEU A 858 20.90 -5.78 -37.00
N GLN A 859 20.78 -5.02 -35.90
CA GLN A 859 21.79 -5.04 -34.83
C GLN A 859 21.75 -6.31 -33.98
N LEU A 860 20.59 -6.96 -33.87
CA LEU A 860 20.35 -8.11 -33.00
C LEU A 860 20.31 -9.47 -33.72
N LYS A 861 20.22 -9.49 -35.06
CA LYS A 861 20.03 -10.70 -35.91
C LYS A 861 20.90 -11.91 -35.51
N ASP A 862 22.16 -11.67 -35.15
CA ASP A 862 23.14 -12.73 -34.80
C ASP A 862 23.70 -12.58 -33.38
N LYS A 863 23.12 -11.69 -32.56
CA LYS A 863 23.57 -11.42 -31.18
C LYS A 863 22.59 -11.93 -30.14
N LEU A 864 21.47 -12.50 -30.57
CA LEU A 864 20.50 -13.12 -29.67
C LEU A 864 20.82 -14.61 -29.45
N PRO A 865 20.73 -15.12 -28.20
CA PRO A 865 20.38 -14.39 -26.98
C PRO A 865 21.55 -13.51 -26.44
N CYS A 866 21.23 -12.32 -25.94
CA CYS A 866 22.19 -11.43 -25.25
C CYS A 866 21.71 -11.06 -23.84
N ASP A 867 22.64 -10.52 -23.06
CA ASP A 867 22.39 -9.95 -21.74
C ASP A 867 21.50 -8.69 -21.82
N ASN A 868 20.72 -8.46 -20.75
CA ASN A 868 19.76 -7.35 -20.69
C ASN A 868 20.42 -5.98 -20.86
N ASP A 869 21.67 -5.81 -20.40
CA ASP A 869 22.36 -4.53 -20.49
C ASP A 869 22.73 -4.20 -21.94
N ARG A 870 23.19 -5.18 -22.71
CA ARG A 870 23.47 -5.02 -24.14
C ARG A 870 22.21 -4.75 -24.96
N LEU A 871 21.09 -5.39 -24.62
CA LEU A 871 19.79 -5.10 -25.25
C LEU A 871 19.33 -3.66 -24.95
N ARG A 872 19.43 -3.21 -23.70
CA ARG A 872 19.08 -1.85 -23.27
C ARG A 872 19.94 -0.79 -23.95
N ASN A 873 21.25 -1.04 -24.07
CA ASN A 873 22.17 -0.10 -24.71
C ASN A 873 21.90 0.05 -26.21
N ASN A 874 21.64 -1.06 -26.92
CA ASN A 874 21.23 -0.99 -28.33
C ASN A 874 19.89 -0.28 -28.49
N HIS A 875 18.89 -0.60 -27.66
CA HIS A 875 17.60 0.08 -27.66
C HIS A 875 17.74 1.60 -27.47
N ALA A 876 18.50 2.04 -26.45
CA ALA A 876 18.70 3.46 -26.16
C ALA A 876 19.32 4.21 -27.34
N MET A 877 20.34 3.62 -27.98
CA MET A 877 21.01 4.22 -29.13
C MET A 877 20.10 4.31 -30.37
N VAL A 878 19.34 3.25 -30.67
CA VAL A 878 18.42 3.27 -31.82
C VAL A 878 17.25 4.23 -31.56
N LEU A 879 16.75 4.28 -30.33
CA LEU A 879 15.69 5.22 -29.92
C LEU A 879 16.13 6.67 -30.09
N GLU A 880 17.36 7.02 -29.68
CA GLU A 880 17.90 8.38 -29.84
C GLU A 880 17.98 8.79 -31.31
N ASN A 881 18.39 7.88 -32.20
CA ASN A 881 18.41 8.12 -33.63
C ASN A 881 16.99 8.33 -34.22
N SER A 882 16.02 7.51 -33.80
CA SER A 882 14.62 7.65 -34.24
C SER A 882 13.99 8.96 -33.73
N GLU A 883 14.28 9.37 -32.49
CA GLU A 883 13.85 10.68 -31.97
C GLU A 883 14.46 11.84 -32.77
N ALA A 884 15.72 11.72 -33.19
CA ALA A 884 16.38 12.75 -34.00
C ALA A 884 15.72 12.87 -35.38
N HIS A 885 15.37 11.76 -36.03
CA HIS A 885 14.63 11.77 -37.29
C HIS A 885 13.25 12.40 -37.16
N LEU A 886 12.48 12.04 -36.12
CA LEU A 886 11.17 12.63 -35.88
C LEU A 886 11.25 14.16 -35.69
N LYS A 887 12.23 14.63 -34.91
CA LYS A 887 12.43 16.08 -34.66
C LYS A 887 12.76 16.87 -35.93
N VAL A 888 13.40 16.24 -36.92
CA VAL A 888 13.69 16.89 -38.22
C VAL A 888 12.41 17.03 -39.04
N ASP A 889 11.57 15.99 -39.08
CA ASP A 889 10.35 15.97 -39.90
C ASP A 889 9.20 16.80 -39.29
N THR A 890 9.20 16.98 -37.97
CA THR A 890 8.23 17.83 -37.24
C THR A 890 8.67 19.28 -37.09
N LYS A 891 9.73 19.72 -37.78
CA LYS A 891 10.26 21.08 -37.67
C LYS A 891 9.21 22.12 -38.10
N GLY A 892 8.86 23.02 -37.18
CA GLY A 892 7.84 24.05 -37.36
C GLY A 892 6.55 23.84 -36.56
N LEU A 893 6.43 22.73 -35.82
CA LEU A 893 5.32 22.44 -34.90
C LEU A 893 5.67 22.84 -33.45
N SER A 894 4.66 23.11 -32.61
CA SER A 894 4.87 23.42 -31.18
C SER A 894 5.54 22.26 -30.43
N ILE A 895 6.43 22.62 -29.50
CA ILE A 895 7.13 21.68 -28.60
C ILE A 895 6.12 20.81 -27.83
N ASN A 896 5.00 21.39 -27.37
CA ASN A 896 3.98 20.65 -26.63
C ASN A 896 3.28 19.58 -27.49
N THR A 897 3.07 19.88 -28.78
CA THR A 897 2.50 18.92 -29.74
C THR A 897 3.51 17.80 -29.99
N ILE A 898 4.77 18.15 -30.22
CA ILE A 898 5.86 17.19 -30.44
C ILE A 898 6.07 16.29 -29.20
N GLU A 899 6.02 16.84 -27.98
CA GLU A 899 6.15 16.09 -26.72
C GLU A 899 5.04 15.04 -26.54
N LYS A 900 3.79 15.42 -26.81
CA LYS A 900 2.65 14.49 -26.72
C LYS A 900 2.79 13.32 -27.70
N PHE A 901 3.23 13.58 -28.94
CA PHE A 901 3.45 12.53 -29.92
C PHE A 901 4.70 11.69 -29.62
N LEU A 902 5.77 12.30 -29.09
CA LEU A 902 6.96 11.60 -28.61
C LEU A 902 6.62 10.63 -27.47
N GLU A 903 5.76 11.02 -26.52
CA GLU A 903 5.29 10.14 -25.44
C GLU A 903 4.51 8.95 -26.00
N ASN A 904 3.57 9.19 -26.91
CA ASN A 904 2.83 8.11 -27.57
C ASN A 904 3.76 7.14 -28.31
N MET A 905 4.81 7.66 -28.96
CA MET A 905 5.79 6.84 -29.69
C MET A 905 6.59 5.98 -28.74
N LYS A 906 7.09 6.55 -27.63
CA LYS A 906 7.80 5.80 -26.58
C LYS A 906 6.94 4.68 -26.02
N MET A 907 5.66 4.94 -25.80
CA MET A 907 4.72 3.94 -25.29
C MET A 907 4.48 2.80 -26.28
N GLU A 908 4.32 3.08 -27.57
CA GLU A 908 4.11 2.03 -28.58
C GLU A 908 5.37 1.19 -28.80
N MET A 909 6.56 1.82 -28.87
CA MET A 909 7.85 1.12 -28.96
C MET A 909 8.10 0.22 -27.73
N LEU A 910 7.72 0.67 -26.54
CA LEU A 910 7.76 -0.14 -25.32
C LEU A 910 6.80 -1.33 -25.41
N ARG A 911 5.60 -1.14 -26.00
CA ARG A 911 4.60 -2.20 -26.17
C ARG A 911 5.09 -3.29 -27.11
N GLU A 912 5.66 -2.93 -28.27
CA GLU A 912 6.22 -3.88 -29.24
C GLU A 912 7.41 -4.65 -28.66
N MET A 913 8.33 -3.96 -27.97
CA MET A 913 9.43 -4.62 -27.27
C MET A 913 8.92 -5.62 -26.22
N GLN A 914 7.85 -5.30 -25.48
CA GLN A 914 7.23 -6.21 -24.52
C GLN A 914 6.58 -7.42 -25.20
N GLU A 915 5.98 -7.25 -26.38
CA GLU A 915 5.43 -8.37 -27.16
C GLU A 915 6.53 -9.32 -27.66
N GLU A 916 7.65 -8.80 -28.16
CA GLU A 916 8.78 -9.64 -28.59
C GLU A 916 9.42 -10.38 -27.40
N ILE A 917 9.58 -9.72 -26.25
CA ILE A 917 10.04 -10.38 -25.02
C ILE A 917 9.05 -11.46 -24.58
N LYS A 918 7.74 -11.26 -24.77
CA LYS A 918 6.70 -12.24 -24.45
C LYS A 918 6.80 -13.46 -25.39
N LYS A 919 6.94 -13.26 -26.71
CA LYS A 919 7.14 -14.35 -27.68
C LYS A 919 8.39 -15.16 -27.35
N PHE A 920 9.50 -14.49 -27.02
CA PHE A 920 10.75 -15.16 -26.65
C PHE A 920 10.61 -15.97 -25.34
N ARG A 921 9.92 -15.41 -24.34
CA ARG A 921 9.61 -16.14 -23.10
C ARG A 921 8.72 -17.35 -23.33
N GLU A 922 7.69 -17.23 -24.17
CA GLU A 922 6.81 -18.34 -24.52
C GLU A 922 7.59 -19.46 -25.22
N GLN A 923 8.53 -19.11 -26.10
CA GLN A 923 9.40 -20.08 -26.76
C GLN A 923 10.34 -20.78 -25.76
N MET A 924 10.98 -20.03 -24.87
CA MET A 924 11.84 -20.59 -23.83
C MET A 924 11.05 -21.49 -22.85
N ASP A 925 9.82 -21.11 -22.49
CA ASP A 925 8.94 -21.94 -21.65
C ASP A 925 8.48 -23.22 -22.35
N ASN A 926 8.30 -23.19 -23.68
CA ASN A 926 8.02 -24.38 -24.47
C ASN A 926 9.22 -25.33 -24.49
N ASP A 927 10.43 -24.81 -24.68
CA ASP A 927 11.66 -25.60 -24.63
C ASP A 927 11.90 -26.19 -23.24
N LEU A 928 11.67 -25.39 -22.18
CA LEU A 928 11.77 -25.85 -20.80
C LEU A 928 10.72 -26.93 -20.47
N ARG A 929 9.50 -26.81 -21.00
CA ARG A 929 8.45 -27.84 -20.87
C ARG A 929 8.84 -29.12 -21.58
N ALA A 930 9.35 -29.04 -22.81
CA ALA A 930 9.84 -30.21 -23.55
C ALA A 930 10.97 -30.90 -22.78
N HIS A 931 11.90 -30.13 -22.21
CA HIS A 931 13.03 -30.68 -21.46
C HIS A 931 12.60 -31.34 -20.14
N ARG A 932 11.63 -30.73 -19.42
CA ARG A 932 11.03 -31.32 -18.21
C ARG A 932 10.29 -32.62 -18.51
N GLU A 933 9.54 -32.67 -19.61
CA GLU A 933 8.82 -33.88 -20.02
C GLU A 933 9.79 -35.01 -20.37
N GLN A 934 10.91 -34.68 -21.02
CA GLN A 934 11.99 -35.64 -21.31
C GLN A 934 12.64 -36.15 -20.01
N MET A 935 12.91 -35.26 -19.04
CA MET A 935 13.45 -35.63 -17.73
C MET A 935 12.47 -36.51 -16.93
N LYS A 936 11.16 -36.20 -16.99
CA LYS A 936 10.11 -36.99 -16.35
C LYS A 936 10.05 -38.41 -16.93
N LYS A 937 10.07 -38.55 -18.26
CA LYS A 937 10.12 -39.86 -18.93
C LYS A 937 11.36 -40.66 -18.55
N MET A 938 12.52 -40.01 -18.47
CA MET A 938 13.77 -40.66 -18.03
C MET A 938 13.69 -41.12 -16.56
N MET A 939 13.12 -40.28 -15.68
CA MET A 939 12.95 -40.61 -14.26
C MET A 939 11.94 -41.74 -14.03
N GLU A 940 10.82 -41.75 -14.78
CA GLU A 940 9.84 -42.85 -14.76
C GLU A 940 10.47 -44.17 -15.23
N ALA A 941 11.27 -44.15 -16.30
CA ALA A 941 11.99 -45.34 -16.77
C ALA A 941 13.00 -45.86 -15.73
N ASN A 942 13.78 -44.96 -15.11
CA ASN A 942 14.72 -45.32 -14.06
C ASN A 942 14.01 -45.89 -12.81
N MET A 943 12.87 -45.32 -12.44
CA MET A 943 12.08 -45.81 -11.30
C MET A 943 11.50 -47.20 -11.57
N GLN A 944 10.98 -47.45 -12.78
CA GLN A 944 10.49 -48.77 -13.19
C GLN A 944 11.62 -49.80 -13.21
N GLN A 945 12.81 -49.41 -13.67
CA GLN A 945 13.99 -50.28 -13.67
C GLN A 945 14.42 -50.63 -12.25
N ALA A 946 14.53 -49.66 -11.36
CA ALA A 946 14.86 -49.87 -9.95
C ALA A 946 13.81 -50.74 -9.23
N GLN A 947 12.53 -50.59 -9.58
CA GLN A 947 11.45 -51.42 -9.03
C GLN A 947 11.58 -52.89 -9.50
N LYS A 948 11.88 -53.12 -10.79
CA LYS A 948 12.15 -54.47 -11.31
C LYS A 948 13.37 -55.11 -10.65
N GLU A 949 14.45 -54.35 -10.46
CA GLU A 949 15.66 -54.84 -9.77
C GLU A 949 15.36 -55.23 -8.33
N ARG A 950 14.60 -54.41 -7.58
CA ARG A 950 14.15 -54.76 -6.22
C ARG A 950 13.23 -55.98 -6.19
N GLU A 951 12.31 -56.10 -7.14
CA GLU A 951 11.45 -57.29 -7.23
C GLU A 951 12.25 -58.55 -7.53
N GLN A 952 13.25 -58.46 -8.40
CA GLN A 952 14.17 -59.56 -8.72
C GLN A 952 14.98 -59.96 -7.47
N GLU A 953 15.50 -58.99 -6.74
CA GLU A 953 16.28 -59.23 -5.52
C GLU A 953 15.42 -59.83 -4.40
N LEU A 954 14.20 -59.34 -4.22
CA LEU A 954 13.25 -59.91 -3.28
C LEU A 954 12.87 -61.36 -3.64
N ARG A 955 12.68 -61.65 -4.94
CA ARG A 955 12.45 -63.02 -5.42
C ARG A 955 13.64 -63.94 -5.12
N ASN A 956 14.86 -63.45 -5.32
CA ASN A 956 16.07 -64.23 -5.02
C ASN A 956 16.19 -64.51 -3.51
N GLN A 957 15.91 -63.52 -2.66
CA GLN A 957 15.91 -63.70 -1.20
C GLN A 957 14.84 -64.71 -0.75
N ILE A 958 13.63 -64.67 -1.33
CA ILE A 958 12.58 -65.66 -1.04
C ILE A 958 13.03 -67.07 -1.45
N LEU A 959 13.66 -67.23 -2.61
CA LEU A 959 14.17 -68.52 -3.07
C LEU A 959 15.28 -69.07 -2.15
N GLU A 960 16.16 -68.21 -1.66
CA GLU A 960 17.22 -68.60 -0.73
C GLU A 960 16.64 -69.00 0.64
N MET A 961 15.64 -68.27 1.11
CA MET A 961 14.90 -68.60 2.33
C MET A 961 14.17 -69.94 2.21
N GLN A 962 13.60 -70.25 1.04
CA GLN A 962 12.98 -71.55 0.76
C GLN A 962 14.00 -72.69 0.80
N LYS A 963 15.21 -72.51 0.25
CA LYS A 963 16.28 -73.52 0.33
C LYS A 963 16.71 -73.79 1.77
N ILE A 964 16.92 -72.74 2.57
CA ILE A 964 17.25 -72.88 3.99
C ILE A 964 16.14 -73.64 4.73
N ASN A 965 14.88 -73.34 4.43
CA ASN A 965 13.75 -74.02 5.06
C ASN A 965 13.71 -75.52 4.69
N GLU A 966 13.96 -75.88 3.43
CA GLU A 966 14.06 -77.28 3.00
C GLU A 966 15.20 -78.02 3.70
N GLU A 967 16.38 -77.40 3.85
CA GLU A 967 17.51 -77.99 4.56
C GLU A 967 17.20 -78.17 6.05
N THR A 968 16.53 -77.19 6.66
CA THR A 968 16.09 -77.26 8.05
C THR A 968 15.10 -78.41 8.26
N LEU A 969 14.13 -78.57 7.36
CA LEU A 969 13.18 -79.70 7.35
C LEU A 969 13.89 -81.06 7.23
N LYS A 970 14.90 -81.16 6.36
CA LYS A 970 15.74 -82.38 6.25
C LYS A 970 16.49 -82.67 7.55
N MET A 971 17.00 -81.64 8.23
CA MET A 971 17.70 -81.79 9.50
C MET A 971 16.76 -82.20 10.64
N ILE A 972 15.57 -81.59 10.73
CA ILE A 972 14.52 -81.98 11.68
C ILE A 972 14.13 -83.44 11.48
N LYS A 973 13.95 -83.90 10.23
CA LYS A 973 13.65 -85.30 9.94
C LYS A 973 14.77 -86.24 10.40
N LYS A 974 16.04 -85.90 10.14
CA LYS A 974 17.18 -86.69 10.63
C LYS A 974 17.25 -86.75 12.15
N LEU A 975 16.97 -85.65 12.85
CA LEU A 975 16.93 -85.61 14.32
C LEU A 975 15.78 -86.46 14.85
N SER A 976 14.60 -86.38 14.24
CA SER A 976 13.45 -87.22 14.56
C SER A 976 13.79 -88.70 14.45
N ASP A 977 14.43 -89.12 13.34
CA ASP A 977 14.84 -90.51 13.14
C ASP A 977 15.88 -90.96 14.20
N LEU A 978 16.77 -90.06 14.63
CA LEU A 978 17.76 -90.30 15.67
C LEU A 978 17.12 -90.50 17.04
N VAL A 979 16.14 -89.66 17.39
CA VAL A 979 15.38 -89.77 18.64
C VAL A 979 14.59 -91.08 18.68
N VAL A 980 13.91 -91.44 17.60
CA VAL A 980 13.20 -92.73 17.50
C VAL A 980 14.15 -93.90 17.75
N ARG A 981 15.33 -93.92 17.11
CA ARG A 981 16.35 -94.96 17.33
C ARG A 981 16.95 -94.96 18.75
N GLN A 982 16.92 -93.83 19.44
CA GLN A 982 17.42 -93.74 20.81
C GLN A 982 16.39 -94.33 21.77
N GLU A 983 15.10 -94.08 21.56
CA GLU A 983 14.03 -94.67 22.36
C GLU A 983 13.78 -96.14 22.09
N ASP A 984 13.93 -96.60 20.84
CA ASP A 984 13.94 -98.03 20.54
C ASP A 984 15.05 -98.76 21.31
N ARG A 985 16.26 -98.19 21.35
CA ARG A 985 17.38 -98.74 22.14
C ARG A 985 17.10 -98.71 23.64
N ARG A 986 16.50 -97.64 24.14
CA ARG A 986 16.12 -97.51 25.56
C ARG A 986 15.09 -98.58 25.95
N LEU A 987 14.09 -98.79 25.10
CA LEU A 987 13.07 -99.82 25.28
C LEU A 987 13.68 -101.23 25.24
N ASP A 988 14.62 -101.50 24.34
CA ASP A 988 15.33 -102.78 24.29
C ASP A 988 16.15 -103.04 25.56
N GLU A 989 16.88 -102.03 26.05
CA GLU A 989 17.64 -102.12 27.32
C GLU A 989 16.72 -102.36 28.53
N GLU A 990 15.57 -101.68 28.58
CA GLU A 990 14.56 -101.84 29.63
C GLU A 990 13.91 -103.23 29.60
N MET A 991 13.65 -103.75 28.40
CA MET A 991 13.14 -105.11 28.19
C MET A 991 14.15 -106.17 28.64
N GLN A 992 15.44 -105.99 28.33
CA GLN A 992 16.50 -106.90 28.79
C GLN A 992 16.65 -106.89 30.31
N ARG A 993 16.58 -105.72 30.96
CA ARG A 993 16.59 -105.61 32.43
C ARG A 993 15.40 -106.33 33.05
N THR A 994 14.21 -106.15 32.48
CA THR A 994 12.99 -106.81 32.96
C THR A 994 13.12 -108.33 32.87
N ARG A 995 13.64 -108.84 31.75
CA ARG A 995 13.90 -110.27 31.55
C ARG A 995 14.90 -110.83 32.56
N ALA A 996 16.03 -110.15 32.78
CA ALA A 996 17.02 -110.55 33.78
C ALA A 996 16.44 -110.54 35.21
N THR A 997 15.51 -109.62 35.50
CA THR A 997 14.84 -109.55 36.80
C THR A 997 13.87 -110.73 36.99
N MET A 998 13.14 -111.11 35.94
CA MET A 998 12.29 -112.29 35.95
C MET A 998 13.09 -113.58 36.11
N GLU A 999 14.21 -113.75 35.39
CA GLU A 999 15.10 -114.91 35.53
C GLU A 999 15.69 -115.01 36.95
N LYS A 1000 16.04 -113.88 37.57
CA LYS A 1000 16.52 -113.84 38.95
C LYS A 1000 15.41 -114.20 39.95
N LYS A 1001 14.16 -113.81 39.67
CA LYS A 1001 12.99 -114.17 40.48
C LYS A 1001 12.69 -115.67 40.38
N GLU A 1002 12.73 -116.25 39.18
CA GLU A 1002 12.58 -117.70 38.99
C GLU A 1002 13.69 -118.49 39.70
N MET A 1003 14.94 -118.02 39.64
CA MET A 1003 16.04 -118.62 40.41
C MET A 1003 15.82 -118.56 41.93
N LEU A 1004 15.25 -117.45 42.44
CA LEU A 1004 14.93 -117.32 43.85
C LEU A 1004 13.80 -118.27 44.26
N GLU A 1005 12.73 -118.36 43.48
CA GLU A 1005 11.62 -119.28 43.71
C GLU A 1005 12.08 -120.75 43.69
N GLN A 1006 13.00 -121.12 42.79
CA GLN A 1006 13.60 -122.46 42.77
C GLN A 1006 14.50 -122.72 44.00
N MET A 1007 15.22 -121.70 44.48
CA MET A 1007 16.04 -121.82 45.69
C MET A 1007 15.16 -121.98 46.94
N GLU A 1008 14.08 -121.22 47.05
CA GLU A 1008 13.09 -121.34 48.13
C GLU A 1008 12.41 -122.72 48.11
N ALA A 1009 12.03 -123.23 46.93
CA ALA A 1009 11.47 -124.57 46.80
C ALA A 1009 12.44 -125.67 47.28
N LYS A 1010 13.71 -125.59 46.89
CA LYS A 1010 14.75 -126.53 47.36
C LYS A 1010 14.97 -126.43 48.87
N HIS A 1011 14.99 -125.22 49.41
CA HIS A 1011 15.15 -125.04 50.86
C HIS A 1011 13.96 -125.61 51.63
N GLN A 1012 12.75 -125.51 51.06
CA GLN A 1012 11.53 -126.08 51.65
C GLN A 1012 11.54 -127.61 51.61
N GLU A 1013 11.95 -128.23 50.49
CA GLU A 1013 12.16 -129.68 50.40
C GLU A 1013 13.20 -130.16 51.42
N GLU A 1014 14.32 -129.44 51.57
CA GLU A 1014 15.37 -129.81 52.53
C GLU A 1014 14.87 -129.69 53.98
N LYS A 1015 14.06 -128.67 54.26
CA LYS A 1015 13.41 -128.48 55.57
C LYS A 1015 12.40 -129.57 55.88
N GLU A 1016 11.62 -130.02 54.90
CA GLU A 1016 10.71 -131.16 55.05
C GLU A 1016 11.48 -132.46 55.24
N ARG A 1017 12.57 -132.67 54.49
CA ARG A 1017 13.42 -133.85 54.65
C ARG A 1017 14.05 -133.92 56.06
N LEU A 1018 14.57 -132.81 56.56
CA LEU A 1018 15.08 -132.72 57.93
C LEU A 1018 13.98 -132.92 58.99
N ARG A 1019 12.75 -132.46 58.72
CA ARG A 1019 11.60 -132.72 59.60
C ARG A 1019 11.26 -134.22 59.65
N CYS A 1020 11.21 -134.90 58.50
CA CYS A 1020 10.99 -136.35 58.44
C CYS A 1020 12.12 -137.14 59.12
N GLU A 1021 13.39 -136.75 58.93
CA GLU A 1021 14.52 -137.37 59.65
C GLU A 1021 14.46 -137.15 61.17
N MET A 1022 13.91 -136.01 61.62
CA MET A 1022 13.71 -135.72 63.04
C MET A 1022 12.53 -136.53 63.62
N GLU A 1023 11.43 -136.67 62.89
CA GLU A 1023 10.28 -137.49 63.28
C GLU A 1023 10.65 -138.98 63.38
N ALA A 1024 11.46 -139.50 62.46
CA ALA A 1024 11.95 -140.88 62.50
C ALA A 1024 12.94 -141.19 63.65
N LYS A 1025 13.49 -140.15 64.32
CA LYS A 1025 14.34 -140.30 65.52
C LYS A 1025 13.56 -140.19 66.83
N ILE A 1026 12.27 -139.87 66.77
CA ILE A 1026 11.38 -139.76 67.93
C ILE A 1026 10.56 -141.06 68.14
N GLU A 1027 10.45 -141.93 67.12
CA GLU A 1027 10.13 -143.36 67.25
C GLU A 1027 11.32 -144.18 67.76
#